data_AF-A0A7S0JE50-F1
#
_entry.id   AF-A0A7S0JE50-F1
#
_cell.length_a   1.000
_cell.length_b   1.000
_cell.length_c   1.000
_cell.angle_alpha   90.00
_cell.angle_beta   90.00
_cell.angle_gamma   90.00
#
_symmetry.space_group_name_H-M   'P 1'
#
loop_
_entity.id
_entity.type
_entity.pdbx_description
1 polymer ?
#
loop_
_entity_poly.entity_id
_entity_poly.type
_entity_poly.pdbx_seq_one_letter_code
_entity_poly.pdbx_strand_id
1 'polypeptide(L)'
;MESIFEWSTSVMAVSKRGATGGGDGVHVLTGPIEVEGAEPGDILAVEIVDLKPRVNPEGKTYGSNAAAWWGYQARTNKADGTSFKAGAFTGTPGINDEVVTIYELFEEDGKAYATLSYQFKWPTITDPDGVERDFIAYPGTCVPHEYLGFSDTVATMGWTKASPITYFSEPYKAKIPLNMHVGCMGLAPASHEYVDSIPPMPTGGNLDNKRIGVGTTMYYPVEVAGALLSMGDAHAAQGDSELDGTGIETSITGTFKVTLIKKATFSKPWMGKLDFPLGETNKTWIVHSFTERDYLETYKDNPGDIYGASSIDKAMINTYLTTRTFLMVTYSLTEPEANTIITQAVDFGMTQLVDGNWGVHAVVPKSVFAPTSVRRALTASSKKAKKNRRLVAPPADLALSNETVHWGFFSKLEAPKLTVASGATVVIEMASHHACDDYDKMIKGDAGMESIFEWSTSVMAVSKRGATGGGDGVHVLTGPIEVEGAEPGDILAVEIVDLKPRVNPEGKTYGSNAAAWWGYQARTNKADGTSFKAGAFTGTPGINDEVVTIYELFEEDGKAYATLSYQFKWPTITDPDGVERDFIAYPGTCVPHEYLGFSDTVATMGWTKASPITYFSEPYKAKIPLNMHVGCMGLAPASHEYVDSIPPMPTGGNLDNKRIGVGTTMYYPVEVAGALLSMGDAHAAQGDSELDGTGIETSITGTFKVTLIKKATFSKPWMGKLDFPLGETNKTWIVHSFTERD
;
A
#
# COMPACT_ATOMS: atom_id res chain seq x y z
N MET A 1 21.70 -30.84 -8.03
CA MET A 1 22.04 -29.48 -8.49
C MET A 1 22.91 -29.56 -9.72
N GLU A 2 24.12 -30.11 -9.63
CA GLU A 2 24.98 -30.32 -10.83
C GLU A 2 24.24 -31.08 -11.94
N SER A 3 23.56 -32.18 -11.62
CA SER A 3 22.76 -32.96 -12.58
C SER A 3 21.50 -32.27 -13.14
N ILE A 4 21.12 -31.08 -12.67
CA ILE A 4 19.97 -30.30 -13.19
C ILE A 4 20.49 -29.21 -14.14
N PHE A 5 21.60 -28.58 -13.78
CA PHE A 5 22.20 -27.47 -14.52
C PHE A 5 23.29 -27.90 -15.49
N GLU A 6 23.65 -29.20 -15.54
CA GLU A 6 24.63 -29.71 -16.50
C GLU A 6 24.18 -29.43 -17.93
N TRP A 7 24.87 -28.48 -18.53
CA TRP A 7 24.83 -28.14 -19.94
C TRP A 7 26.27 -28.03 -20.40
N SER A 8 26.71 -29.09 -21.07
CA SER A 8 28.02 -29.20 -21.68
C SER A 8 27.89 -29.46 -23.17
N THR A 9 29.01 -29.46 -23.88
CA THR A 9 29.08 -29.83 -25.30
C THR A 9 28.60 -31.26 -25.60
N SER A 10 28.32 -32.08 -24.59
CA SER A 10 27.95 -33.51 -24.75
C SER A 10 26.62 -33.90 -24.09
N VAL A 11 26.11 -33.10 -23.14
CA VAL A 11 24.92 -33.42 -22.35
C VAL A 11 24.19 -32.14 -21.96
N MET A 12 22.86 -32.12 -22.13
CA MET A 12 21.95 -31.15 -21.51
C MET A 12 20.95 -31.93 -20.64
N ALA A 13 21.09 -31.83 -19.32
CA ALA A 13 20.37 -32.72 -18.39
C ALA A 13 18.84 -32.46 -18.33
N VAL A 14 18.42 -31.22 -18.55
CA VAL A 14 17.02 -30.84 -18.74
C VAL A 14 16.84 -30.36 -20.17
N SER A 15 16.28 -31.22 -21.03
CA SER A 15 16.20 -31.00 -22.49
C SER A 15 15.12 -30.02 -22.94
N LYS A 16 14.27 -29.54 -22.02
CA LYS A 16 13.21 -28.55 -22.27
C LYS A 16 13.23 -27.52 -21.15
N ARG A 17 13.73 -26.30 -21.41
CA ARG A 17 13.68 -25.16 -20.48
C ARG A 17 12.66 -24.14 -21.02
N GLY A 18 11.57 -23.96 -20.29
CA GLY A 18 10.40 -23.20 -20.75
C GLY A 18 9.31 -24.07 -21.40
N ALA A 19 8.11 -23.51 -21.54
CA ALA A 19 6.90 -24.17 -22.04
C ALA A 19 7.05 -24.68 -23.48
N THR A 20 7.82 -23.99 -24.32
CA THR A 20 8.15 -24.39 -25.70
C THR A 20 9.60 -24.87 -25.85
N GLY A 21 10.43 -24.72 -24.80
CA GLY A 21 11.87 -24.98 -24.84
C GLY A 21 12.71 -23.77 -25.24
N GLY A 22 12.06 -22.63 -25.52
CA GLY A 22 12.68 -21.37 -25.94
C GLY A 22 13.07 -20.41 -24.80
N GLY A 23 12.92 -20.83 -23.53
CA GLY A 23 13.13 -19.97 -22.36
C GLY A 23 11.89 -19.19 -21.92
N ASP A 24 10.73 -19.51 -22.48
CA ASP A 24 9.39 -19.08 -22.07
C ASP A 24 8.97 -19.82 -20.78
N GLY A 25 9.54 -19.38 -19.66
CA GLY A 25 9.44 -20.02 -18.36
C GLY A 25 10.82 -20.37 -17.84
N VAL A 26 11.20 -19.77 -16.71
CA VAL A 26 12.57 -19.81 -16.18
C VAL A 26 12.72 -20.62 -14.90
N HIS A 27 11.60 -20.92 -14.23
CA HIS A 27 11.60 -21.50 -12.89
C HIS A 27 11.83 -23.01 -12.92
N VAL A 28 12.72 -23.51 -12.06
CA VAL A 28 12.88 -24.95 -11.82
C VAL A 28 11.82 -25.40 -10.83
N LEU A 29 10.79 -26.09 -11.31
CA LEU A 29 9.67 -26.56 -10.49
C LEU A 29 9.86 -28.04 -10.11
N THR A 30 9.88 -28.32 -8.81
CA THR A 30 9.82 -29.69 -8.30
C THR A 30 8.37 -30.17 -8.34
N GLY A 31 8.11 -31.27 -9.07
CA GLY A 31 6.77 -31.80 -9.31
C GLY A 31 6.67 -32.52 -10.67
N PRO A 32 5.45 -32.80 -11.16
CA PRO A 32 4.19 -32.59 -10.45
C PRO A 32 3.97 -33.66 -9.36
N ILE A 33 3.36 -33.26 -8.26
CA ILE A 33 2.88 -34.13 -7.18
C ILE A 33 1.39 -34.40 -7.45
N GLU A 34 1.06 -35.66 -7.72
CA GLU A 34 -0.33 -36.11 -7.82
C GLU A 34 -0.93 -36.25 -6.42
N VAL A 35 -2.14 -35.70 -6.22
CA VAL A 35 -2.93 -35.81 -4.99
C VAL A 35 -4.10 -36.75 -5.24
N GLU A 36 -4.03 -37.93 -4.62
CA GLU A 36 -5.03 -38.99 -4.78
C GLU A 36 -6.46 -38.49 -4.55
N GLY A 37 -7.34 -38.74 -5.52
CA GLY A 37 -8.76 -38.41 -5.45
C GLY A 37 -9.09 -36.93 -5.63
N ALA A 38 -8.14 -36.07 -5.98
CA ALA A 38 -8.40 -34.69 -6.35
C ALA A 38 -9.11 -34.61 -7.72
N GLU A 39 -10.21 -33.87 -7.78
CA GLU A 39 -11.05 -33.73 -8.98
C GLU A 39 -11.31 -32.24 -9.29
N PRO A 40 -11.62 -31.88 -10.54
CA PRO A 40 -11.97 -30.51 -10.90
C PRO A 40 -13.10 -29.94 -10.03
N GLY A 41 -12.88 -28.74 -9.49
CA GLY A 41 -13.77 -28.04 -8.57
C GLY A 41 -13.55 -28.33 -7.09
N ASP A 42 -12.62 -29.23 -6.73
CA ASP A 42 -12.08 -29.32 -5.38
C ASP A 42 -11.13 -28.14 -5.07
N ILE A 43 -10.68 -28.05 -3.82
CA ILE A 43 -9.63 -27.11 -3.40
C ILE A 43 -8.46 -27.88 -2.83
N LEU A 44 -7.23 -27.51 -3.22
CA LEU A 44 -6.03 -27.99 -2.56
C LEU A 44 -5.52 -26.93 -1.57
N ALA A 45 -5.37 -27.33 -0.30
CA ALA A 45 -4.72 -26.53 0.72
C ALA A 45 -3.28 -27.00 0.94
N VAL A 46 -2.32 -26.09 0.84
CA VAL A 46 -0.87 -26.37 0.98
C VAL A 46 -0.31 -25.50 2.10
N GLU A 47 -0.08 -26.11 3.26
CA GLU A 47 0.51 -25.46 4.44
C GLU A 47 2.04 -25.57 4.39
N ILE A 48 2.72 -24.42 4.49
CA ILE A 48 4.18 -24.34 4.55
C ILE A 48 4.63 -24.50 6.00
N VAL A 49 5.20 -25.66 6.33
CA VAL A 49 5.55 -26.04 7.71
C VAL A 49 6.97 -25.61 8.09
N ASP A 50 7.90 -25.73 7.15
CA ASP A 50 9.32 -25.41 7.37
C ASP A 50 9.98 -25.05 6.04
N LEU A 51 10.95 -24.14 6.06
CA LEU A 51 11.77 -23.75 4.91
C LEU A 51 13.22 -23.62 5.38
N LYS A 52 14.14 -24.33 4.70
CA LYS A 52 15.57 -24.32 5.04
C LYS A 52 16.43 -24.03 3.83
N PRO A 53 17.40 -23.11 3.93
CA PRO A 53 18.35 -22.87 2.86
C PRO A 53 19.17 -24.12 2.56
N ARG A 54 19.46 -24.36 1.28
CA ARG A 54 20.35 -25.44 0.87
C ARG A 54 21.80 -25.00 1.08
N VAL A 55 22.53 -25.73 1.92
CA VAL A 55 23.93 -25.43 2.23
C VAL A 55 24.86 -26.05 1.17
N ASN A 56 25.95 -25.34 0.87
CA ASN A 56 27.05 -25.85 0.07
C ASN A 56 27.95 -26.79 0.93
N PRO A 57 28.95 -27.48 0.34
CA PRO A 57 29.86 -28.35 1.08
C PRO A 57 30.67 -27.65 2.19
N GLU A 58 30.81 -26.33 2.14
CA GLU A 58 31.48 -25.52 3.16
C GLU A 58 30.54 -25.07 4.29
N GLY A 59 29.26 -25.48 4.25
CA GLY A 59 28.25 -25.13 5.24
C GLY A 59 27.67 -23.72 5.09
N LYS A 60 27.90 -23.06 3.94
CA LYS A 60 27.38 -21.73 3.62
C LYS A 60 26.19 -21.80 2.67
N THR A 61 25.35 -20.77 2.70
CA THR A 61 24.31 -20.58 1.69
C THR A 61 24.49 -19.24 1.01
N TYR A 62 24.27 -19.25 -0.31
CA TYR A 62 24.30 -18.07 -1.14
C TYR A 62 22.98 -17.93 -1.90
N GLY A 63 22.66 -16.69 -2.23
CA GLY A 63 21.61 -16.35 -3.16
C GLY A 63 22.10 -15.40 -4.24
N SER A 64 21.37 -15.32 -5.34
CA SER A 64 21.62 -14.40 -6.44
C SER A 64 20.45 -13.45 -6.59
N ASN A 65 20.72 -12.20 -6.93
CA ASN A 65 19.69 -11.25 -7.34
C ASN A 65 20.21 -10.56 -8.59
N ALA A 66 19.38 -10.52 -9.63
CA ALA A 66 19.71 -9.93 -10.91
C ALA A 66 18.85 -8.69 -11.12
N ALA A 67 19.50 -7.54 -11.23
CA ALA A 67 18.88 -6.36 -11.83
C ALA A 67 18.82 -6.59 -13.33
N ALA A 68 17.73 -7.20 -13.78
CA ALA A 68 17.62 -7.81 -15.09
C ALA A 68 16.84 -6.95 -16.10
N TRP A 69 16.95 -7.28 -17.39
CA TRP A 69 16.30 -6.53 -18.47
C TRP A 69 14.76 -6.53 -18.40
N TRP A 70 14.14 -7.50 -17.71
CA TRP A 70 12.69 -7.59 -17.52
C TRP A 70 12.16 -6.80 -16.32
N GLY A 71 13.05 -6.38 -15.41
CA GLY A 71 12.69 -5.69 -14.18
C GLY A 71 12.02 -4.33 -14.42
N TYR A 72 11.34 -3.81 -13.41
CA TYR A 72 10.62 -2.53 -13.51
C TYR A 72 11.58 -1.34 -13.56
N GLN A 73 12.71 -1.40 -12.85
CA GLN A 73 13.83 -0.45 -12.97
C GLN A 73 14.38 -0.36 -14.40
N ALA A 74 14.23 -1.42 -15.19
CA ALA A 74 14.64 -1.41 -16.58
C ALA A 74 13.72 -0.53 -17.46
N ARG A 75 12.61 0.00 -16.92
CA ARG A 75 11.56 0.69 -17.68
C ARG A 75 11.66 2.22 -17.72
N THR A 76 12.87 2.77 -17.55
CA THR A 76 13.09 4.23 -17.59
C THR A 76 13.35 4.72 -19.01
N ASN A 77 12.83 5.91 -19.36
CA ASN A 77 13.19 6.61 -20.59
C ASN A 77 14.71 6.66 -20.75
N LYS A 78 15.18 6.56 -21.99
CA LYS A 78 16.61 6.65 -22.27
C LYS A 78 17.11 8.06 -21.97
N ALA A 79 18.41 8.22 -21.74
CA ALA A 79 19.02 9.53 -21.47
C ALA A 79 18.82 10.53 -22.63
N ASP A 80 18.49 10.03 -23.82
CA ASP A 80 18.15 10.82 -25.02
C ASP A 80 16.67 11.28 -25.09
N GLY A 81 15.86 10.97 -24.07
CA GLY A 81 14.46 11.37 -23.99
C GLY A 81 13.48 10.49 -24.78
N THR A 82 13.95 9.40 -25.41
CA THR A 82 13.04 8.45 -26.06
C THR A 82 12.27 7.61 -25.04
N SER A 83 11.01 7.31 -25.37
CA SER A 83 10.15 6.49 -24.51
C SER A 83 10.68 5.06 -24.42
N PHE A 84 10.67 4.52 -23.21
CA PHE A 84 10.98 3.12 -22.99
C PHE A 84 9.93 2.19 -23.65
N LYS A 85 10.38 1.03 -24.13
CA LYS A 85 9.54 -0.12 -24.48
C LYS A 85 10.07 -1.33 -23.73
N ALA A 86 9.20 -2.12 -23.11
CA ALA A 86 9.59 -3.38 -22.48
C ALA A 86 10.40 -4.23 -23.48
N GLY A 87 11.58 -4.71 -23.07
CA GLY A 87 12.53 -5.40 -23.96
C GLY A 87 13.46 -4.50 -24.78
N ALA A 88 13.50 -3.18 -24.55
CA ALA A 88 14.49 -2.27 -25.14
C ALA A 88 15.30 -1.57 -24.02
N PHE A 89 16.58 -1.94 -23.88
CA PHE A 89 17.53 -1.46 -22.85
C PHE A 89 17.37 -0.01 -22.35
N THR A 90 17.61 0.16 -21.05
CA THR A 90 17.67 1.42 -20.29
C THR A 90 18.77 2.35 -20.75
N GLY A 91 18.46 3.64 -20.84
CA GLY A 91 19.45 4.72 -20.72
C GLY A 91 20.33 5.01 -21.94
N THR A 92 20.93 4.00 -22.57
CA THR A 92 21.81 4.17 -23.75
C THR A 92 21.60 3.01 -24.73
N PRO A 93 21.20 3.24 -25.99
CA PRO A 93 21.11 2.17 -26.98
C PRO A 93 22.44 1.41 -27.14
N GLY A 94 22.42 0.08 -26.96
CA GLY A 94 23.57 -0.81 -27.24
C GLY A 94 24.50 -1.12 -26.06
N ILE A 95 24.11 -0.83 -24.80
CA ILE A 95 24.88 -1.20 -23.60
C ILE A 95 24.04 -2.15 -22.74
N ASN A 96 24.60 -3.32 -22.40
CA ASN A 96 24.06 -4.15 -21.32
C ASN A 96 24.47 -3.57 -19.95
N ASP A 97 23.47 -3.22 -19.14
CA ASP A 97 23.64 -2.71 -17.77
C ASP A 97 23.03 -3.63 -16.71
N GLU A 98 22.77 -4.89 -17.04
CA GLU A 98 22.37 -5.91 -16.08
C GLU A 98 23.47 -6.15 -15.06
N VAL A 99 23.06 -6.26 -13.80
CA VAL A 99 23.97 -6.44 -12.66
C VAL A 99 23.51 -7.64 -11.84
N VAL A 100 24.42 -8.58 -11.64
CA VAL A 100 24.20 -9.73 -10.75
C VAL A 100 24.88 -9.45 -9.41
N THR A 101 24.10 -9.60 -8.35
CA THR A 101 24.53 -9.43 -6.96
C THR A 101 24.43 -10.76 -6.23
N ILE A 102 25.55 -11.25 -5.72
CA ILE A 102 25.61 -12.48 -4.94
C ILE A 102 25.58 -12.14 -3.46
N TYR A 103 24.66 -12.77 -2.74
CA TYR A 103 24.44 -12.61 -1.32
C TYR A 103 24.91 -13.85 -0.55
N GLU A 104 25.54 -13.65 0.60
CA GLU A 104 25.78 -14.69 1.60
C GLU A 104 24.69 -14.59 2.67
N LEU A 105 24.08 -15.73 3.01
CA LEU A 105 23.14 -15.84 4.12
C LEU A 105 23.91 -16.15 5.41
N PHE A 106 23.56 -15.47 6.50
CA PHE A 106 24.19 -15.65 7.80
C PHE A 106 23.20 -15.38 8.94
N GLU A 107 23.54 -15.89 10.13
CA GLU A 107 22.81 -15.58 11.36
C GLU A 107 23.65 -14.67 12.27
N GLU A 108 22.99 -13.71 12.90
CA GLU A 108 23.57 -12.83 13.90
C GLU A 108 22.51 -12.55 14.98
N ASP A 109 22.87 -12.71 16.25
CA ASP A 109 21.98 -12.47 17.40
C ASP A 109 20.62 -13.20 17.31
N GLY A 110 20.62 -14.42 16.77
CA GLY A 110 19.42 -15.25 16.62
C GLY A 110 18.46 -14.79 15.52
N LYS A 111 18.93 -13.93 14.60
CA LYS A 111 18.18 -13.50 13.41
C LYS A 111 18.97 -13.83 12.16
N ALA A 112 18.26 -14.22 11.11
CA ALA A 112 18.87 -14.53 9.82
C ALA A 112 18.84 -13.32 8.90
N TYR A 113 19.94 -13.12 8.19
CA TYR A 113 20.17 -12.02 7.26
C TYR A 113 20.83 -12.51 5.97
N ALA A 114 20.72 -11.70 4.93
CA ALA A 114 21.58 -11.74 3.75
C ALA A 114 22.49 -10.51 3.77
N THR A 115 23.74 -10.67 3.32
CA THR A 115 24.65 -9.56 3.03
C THR A 115 25.35 -9.76 1.71
N LEU A 116 25.68 -8.65 1.05
CA LEU A 116 26.31 -8.68 -0.26
C LEU A 116 27.74 -9.26 -0.14
N SER A 117 27.99 -10.33 -0.91
CA SER A 117 29.30 -10.98 -1.07
C SER A 117 30.11 -10.28 -2.17
N TYR A 118 29.63 -10.31 -3.41
CA TYR A 118 30.20 -9.60 -4.55
C TYR A 118 29.12 -9.26 -5.60
N GLN A 119 29.46 -8.37 -6.52
CA GLN A 119 28.56 -7.89 -7.57
C GLN A 119 29.34 -7.71 -8.88
N PHE A 120 28.72 -8.01 -10.02
CA PHE A 120 29.33 -7.89 -11.34
C PHE A 120 28.32 -7.51 -12.43
N LYS A 121 28.81 -6.84 -13.48
CA LYS A 121 28.03 -6.61 -14.71
C LYS A 121 27.91 -7.91 -15.51
N TRP A 122 26.74 -8.20 -16.07
CA TRP A 122 26.54 -9.36 -16.92
C TRP A 122 27.48 -9.30 -18.15
N PRO A 123 28.30 -10.33 -18.38
CA PRO A 123 29.19 -10.39 -19.55
C PRO A 123 28.48 -10.97 -20.78
N THR A 124 29.03 -10.74 -21.98
CA THR A 124 28.67 -11.52 -23.16
C THR A 124 29.19 -12.95 -23.02
N ILE A 125 28.29 -13.91 -22.97
CA ILE A 125 28.55 -15.34 -22.79
C ILE A 125 28.26 -16.10 -24.08
N THR A 126 29.09 -17.08 -24.41
CA THR A 126 28.79 -18.08 -25.43
C THR A 126 28.50 -19.42 -24.75
N ASP A 127 27.34 -20.01 -25.06
CA ASP A 127 26.96 -21.32 -24.54
C ASP A 127 27.73 -22.47 -25.24
N PRO A 128 27.67 -23.70 -24.71
CA PRO A 128 28.40 -24.84 -25.27
C PRO A 128 27.99 -25.20 -26.71
N ASP A 129 26.84 -24.72 -27.18
CA ASP A 129 26.34 -24.92 -28.54
C ASP A 129 26.81 -23.80 -29.49
N GLY A 130 27.58 -22.83 -28.98
CA GLY A 130 28.15 -21.72 -29.74
C GLY A 130 27.22 -20.51 -29.87
N VAL A 131 26.12 -20.45 -29.12
CA VAL A 131 25.18 -19.31 -29.16
C VAL A 131 25.69 -18.23 -28.22
N GLU A 132 25.92 -17.05 -28.79
CA GLU A 132 26.29 -15.85 -28.03
C GLU A 132 25.07 -15.18 -27.41
N ARG A 133 25.21 -14.73 -26.16
CA ARG A 133 24.19 -14.09 -25.34
C ARG A 133 24.81 -12.90 -24.63
N ASP A 134 24.39 -11.70 -25.01
CA ASP A 134 24.86 -10.43 -24.46
C ASP A 134 23.95 -9.87 -23.35
N PHE A 135 22.90 -10.60 -22.97
CA PHE A 135 22.03 -10.36 -21.80
C PHE A 135 21.53 -11.68 -21.19
N ILE A 136 20.83 -11.63 -20.06
CA ILE A 136 20.22 -12.80 -19.41
C ILE A 136 19.03 -13.32 -20.25
N ALA A 137 19.35 -14.06 -21.31
CA ALA A 137 18.40 -14.46 -22.34
C ALA A 137 17.81 -15.87 -22.17
N TYR A 138 18.45 -16.73 -21.36
CA TYR A 138 18.05 -18.13 -21.21
C TYR A 138 18.39 -18.67 -19.82
N PRO A 139 17.45 -19.39 -19.17
CA PRO A 139 17.64 -19.86 -17.80
C PRO A 139 18.73 -20.92 -17.71
N GLY A 140 19.43 -20.93 -16.58
CA GLY A 140 20.54 -21.86 -16.32
C GLY A 140 21.76 -21.61 -17.20
N THR A 141 21.98 -20.37 -17.63
CA THR A 141 23.23 -19.91 -18.24
C THR A 141 24.33 -19.89 -17.18
N CYS A 142 25.46 -20.54 -17.44
CA CYS A 142 26.59 -20.59 -16.51
C CYS A 142 27.66 -19.54 -16.85
N VAL A 143 28.07 -18.75 -15.86
CA VAL A 143 29.06 -17.67 -16.04
C VAL A 143 30.48 -18.18 -15.70
N PRO A 144 31.43 -18.21 -16.65
CA PRO A 144 32.81 -18.61 -16.37
C PRO A 144 33.58 -17.46 -15.70
N HIS A 145 33.68 -17.50 -14.36
CA HIS A 145 34.37 -16.48 -13.57
C HIS A 145 35.90 -16.60 -13.61
N GLU A 146 36.60 -15.47 -13.72
CA GLU A 146 38.06 -15.33 -13.53
C GLU A 146 38.45 -14.77 -12.16
N TYR A 147 37.47 -14.66 -11.24
CA TYR A 147 37.71 -14.15 -9.89
C TYR A 147 38.50 -15.19 -9.07
N LEU A 148 39.41 -14.72 -8.22
CA LEU A 148 40.26 -15.61 -7.43
C LEU A 148 39.42 -16.52 -6.52
N GLY A 149 39.62 -17.84 -6.62
CA GLY A 149 38.90 -18.84 -5.82
C GLY A 149 37.76 -19.57 -6.55
N PHE A 150 37.46 -19.19 -7.80
CA PHE A 150 36.48 -19.89 -8.64
C PHE A 150 37.13 -21.06 -9.40
N SER A 151 36.36 -22.13 -9.64
CA SER A 151 36.80 -23.30 -10.41
C SER A 151 36.69 -23.07 -11.91
N ASP A 152 37.57 -23.68 -12.70
CA ASP A 152 37.49 -23.69 -14.17
C ASP A 152 36.34 -24.58 -14.71
N THR A 153 35.55 -25.23 -13.84
CA THR A 153 34.51 -26.19 -14.21
C THR A 153 33.53 -25.66 -15.27
N VAL A 154 33.03 -24.43 -15.11
CA VAL A 154 32.11 -23.81 -16.08
C VAL A 154 32.78 -23.65 -17.45
N ALA A 155 34.07 -23.25 -17.49
CA ALA A 155 34.82 -23.19 -18.73
C ALA A 155 35.04 -24.59 -19.34
N THR A 156 35.30 -25.61 -18.51
CA THR A 156 35.43 -27.01 -18.99
C THR A 156 34.13 -27.60 -19.53
N MET A 157 32.97 -27.07 -19.12
CA MET A 157 31.66 -27.43 -19.71
C MET A 157 31.48 -26.84 -21.12
N GLY A 158 32.36 -25.93 -21.57
CA GLY A 158 32.32 -25.32 -22.90
C GLY A 158 31.76 -23.90 -22.93
N TRP A 159 31.43 -23.32 -21.76
CA TRP A 159 31.00 -21.93 -21.67
C TRP A 159 32.19 -20.97 -21.82
N THR A 160 32.04 -19.96 -22.67
CA THR A 160 33.06 -18.92 -22.86
C THR A 160 32.50 -17.52 -22.64
N LYS A 161 33.38 -16.54 -22.44
CA LYS A 161 33.03 -15.12 -22.33
C LYS A 161 33.82 -14.31 -23.34
N ALA A 162 33.21 -13.30 -23.96
CA ALA A 162 33.85 -12.49 -24.99
C ALA A 162 34.87 -11.49 -24.41
N SER A 163 34.69 -11.07 -23.16
CA SER A 163 35.53 -10.09 -22.47
C SER A 163 35.64 -10.40 -20.97
N PRO A 164 36.64 -9.83 -20.26
CA PRO A 164 36.73 -9.99 -18.82
C PRO A 164 35.51 -9.41 -18.07
N ILE A 165 35.11 -10.08 -16.99
CA ILE A 165 33.98 -9.67 -16.16
C ILE A 165 34.35 -8.41 -15.37
N THR A 166 33.45 -7.41 -15.40
CA THR A 166 33.59 -6.19 -14.60
C THR A 166 32.93 -6.37 -13.24
N TYR A 167 33.74 -6.37 -12.17
CA TYR A 167 33.27 -6.46 -10.79
C TYR A 167 33.20 -5.07 -10.14
N PHE A 168 32.23 -4.87 -9.26
CA PHE A 168 32.14 -3.65 -8.47
C PHE A 168 33.07 -3.73 -7.25
N SER A 169 34.00 -2.78 -7.13
CA SER A 169 34.91 -2.67 -6.00
C SER A 169 34.23 -1.96 -4.82
N GLU A 170 34.21 -2.61 -3.66
CA GLU A 170 33.65 -2.10 -2.39
C GLU A 170 32.15 -1.70 -2.41
N PRO A 171 31.25 -2.63 -2.77
CA PRO A 171 29.81 -2.40 -2.63
C PRO A 171 29.39 -2.25 -1.15
N TYR A 172 28.36 -1.43 -0.91
CA TYR A 172 27.81 -1.24 0.44
C TYR A 172 27.17 -2.53 0.96
N LYS A 173 27.66 -3.04 2.09
CA LYS A 173 27.18 -4.28 2.70
C LYS A 173 26.05 -4.02 3.69
N ALA A 174 24.83 -3.97 3.17
CA ALA A 174 23.63 -3.93 4.00
C ALA A 174 23.37 -5.29 4.69
N LYS A 175 22.62 -5.26 5.80
CA LYS A 175 22.03 -6.45 6.44
C LYS A 175 20.56 -6.52 6.06
N ILE A 176 20.22 -7.41 5.15
CA ILE A 176 18.86 -7.60 4.65
C ILE A 176 18.20 -8.70 5.48
N PRO A 177 17.09 -8.45 6.21
CA PRO A 177 16.38 -9.49 6.94
C PRO A 177 15.85 -10.56 5.98
N LEU A 178 16.02 -11.84 6.33
CA LEU A 178 15.44 -12.92 5.53
C LEU A 178 13.92 -12.98 5.72
N ASN A 179 13.21 -13.29 4.63
CA ASN A 179 11.78 -13.57 4.62
C ASN A 179 11.51 -14.75 3.69
N MET A 180 12.21 -15.87 3.92
CA MET A 180 12.19 -17.05 3.07
C MET A 180 10.77 -17.47 2.65
N HIS A 181 10.57 -17.65 1.34
CA HIS A 181 9.28 -17.98 0.75
C HIS A 181 9.45 -18.76 -0.55
N VAL A 182 8.33 -19.29 -1.04
CA VAL A 182 8.21 -19.95 -2.33
C VAL A 182 7.55 -18.97 -3.29
N GLY A 183 8.29 -18.51 -4.31
CA GLY A 183 7.81 -17.59 -5.36
C GLY A 183 6.81 -18.29 -6.27
N CYS A 184 7.20 -19.44 -6.82
CA CYS A 184 6.37 -20.25 -7.71
C CYS A 184 5.76 -21.47 -7.01
N MET A 185 4.46 -21.45 -6.73
CA MET A 185 3.71 -22.61 -6.21
C MET A 185 2.27 -22.63 -6.74
N GLY A 186 1.87 -23.72 -7.38
CA GLY A 186 0.52 -23.82 -7.97
C GLY A 186 0.17 -25.19 -8.54
N LEU A 187 -1.02 -25.26 -9.11
CA LEU A 187 -1.60 -26.45 -9.73
C LEU A 187 -1.64 -26.31 -11.25
N ALA A 188 -1.48 -27.40 -11.99
CA ALA A 188 -1.61 -27.35 -13.44
C ALA A 188 -3.04 -26.90 -13.83
N PRO A 189 -3.19 -25.90 -14.72
CA PRO A 189 -4.49 -25.44 -15.18
C PRO A 189 -5.06 -26.40 -16.23
N ALA A 190 -6.38 -26.40 -16.40
CA ALA A 190 -7.02 -27.25 -17.41
C ALA A 190 -7.03 -26.65 -18.83
N SER A 191 -6.78 -25.34 -18.95
CA SER A 191 -6.96 -24.59 -20.21
C SER A 191 -5.88 -24.87 -21.25
N HIS A 192 -4.67 -25.28 -20.86
CA HIS A 192 -3.51 -25.42 -21.75
C HIS A 192 -2.63 -26.62 -21.36
N GLU A 193 -2.00 -27.26 -22.35
CA GLU A 193 -1.09 -28.40 -22.12
C GLU A 193 0.28 -27.99 -21.54
N TYR A 194 0.78 -26.82 -21.96
CA TYR A 194 2.02 -26.22 -21.47
C TYR A 194 1.77 -24.76 -21.16
N VAL A 195 2.21 -24.32 -19.98
CA VAL A 195 2.04 -22.95 -19.50
C VAL A 195 3.39 -22.41 -19.07
N ASP A 196 3.65 -21.16 -19.46
CA ASP A 196 4.84 -20.39 -19.04
C ASP A 196 4.84 -20.27 -17.51
N SER A 197 5.96 -20.57 -16.86
CA SER A 197 6.07 -20.52 -15.40
C SER A 197 6.16 -19.10 -14.85
N ILE A 198 6.34 -18.09 -15.70
CA ILE A 198 6.52 -16.69 -15.27
C ILE A 198 5.19 -16.07 -14.85
N PRO A 199 4.13 -15.98 -15.67
CA PRO A 199 2.94 -15.24 -15.26
C PRO A 199 2.11 -16.01 -14.23
N PRO A 200 1.71 -15.41 -13.09
CA PRO A 200 0.79 -16.05 -12.16
C PRO A 200 -0.63 -16.21 -12.71
N MET A 201 -1.36 -17.17 -12.13
CA MET A 201 -2.68 -17.61 -12.58
C MET A 201 -3.62 -17.95 -11.39
N PRO A 202 -4.94 -18.14 -11.64
CA PRO A 202 -5.91 -18.50 -10.60
C PRO A 202 -5.53 -19.72 -9.74
N THR A 203 -4.86 -20.69 -10.36
CA THR A 203 -4.41 -21.94 -9.73
C THR A 203 -3.02 -21.82 -9.06
N GLY A 204 -2.46 -20.61 -8.97
CA GLY A 204 -1.16 -20.32 -8.34
C GLY A 204 -0.09 -19.89 -9.35
N GLY A 205 1.08 -20.51 -9.29
CA GLY A 205 2.22 -20.15 -10.15
C GLY A 205 3.14 -19.15 -9.46
N ASN A 206 3.75 -18.24 -10.24
CA ASN A 206 4.74 -17.26 -9.77
C ASN A 206 4.08 -16.07 -9.07
N LEU A 207 3.77 -16.26 -7.79
CA LEU A 207 3.08 -15.22 -7.03
C LEU A 207 4.03 -14.17 -6.48
N ASP A 208 5.27 -14.54 -6.19
CA ASP A 208 6.34 -13.69 -5.63
C ASP A 208 5.87 -12.81 -4.49
N ASN A 209 5.12 -13.42 -3.59
CA ASN A 209 4.72 -12.79 -2.36
C ASN A 209 5.58 -13.32 -1.22
N LYS A 210 6.40 -12.45 -0.63
CA LYS A 210 7.22 -12.75 0.55
C LYS A 210 6.46 -13.32 1.77
N ARG A 211 5.13 -13.24 1.75
CA ARG A 211 4.23 -13.80 2.78
C ARG A 211 3.92 -15.28 2.56
N ILE A 212 4.28 -15.88 1.42
CA ILE A 212 4.14 -17.32 1.12
C ILE A 212 5.34 -18.07 1.73
N GLY A 213 5.52 -17.88 3.03
CA GLY A 213 6.55 -18.51 3.85
C GLY A 213 5.97 -19.40 4.95
N VAL A 214 6.82 -19.82 5.88
CA VAL A 214 6.44 -20.70 7.00
C VAL A 214 5.26 -20.13 7.79
N GLY A 215 4.24 -20.97 8.03
CA GLY A 215 3.02 -20.62 8.76
C GLY A 215 1.88 -20.09 7.87
N THR A 216 2.10 -20.00 6.56
CA THR A 216 1.05 -19.68 5.57
C THR A 216 0.49 -20.97 4.96
N THR A 217 -0.83 -21.02 4.81
CA THR A 217 -1.54 -22.02 4.01
C THR A 217 -2.07 -21.37 2.74
N MET A 218 -1.71 -21.91 1.59
CA MET A 218 -2.25 -21.49 0.30
C MET A 218 -3.41 -22.40 -0.11
N TYR A 219 -4.47 -21.81 -0.66
CA TYR A 219 -5.61 -22.52 -1.23
C TYR A 219 -5.68 -22.26 -2.73
N TYR A 220 -5.72 -23.34 -3.52
CA TYR A 220 -5.78 -23.29 -4.97
C TYR A 220 -7.01 -24.06 -5.48
N PRO A 221 -7.76 -23.52 -6.46
CA PRO A 221 -8.80 -24.29 -7.14
C PRO A 221 -8.19 -25.42 -7.95
N VAL A 222 -8.73 -26.64 -7.82
CA VAL A 222 -8.31 -27.80 -8.62
C VAL A 222 -9.06 -27.77 -9.95
N GLU A 223 -8.33 -27.77 -11.07
CA GLU A 223 -8.92 -27.79 -12.41
C GLU A 223 -8.72 -29.11 -13.15
N VAL A 224 -7.72 -29.90 -12.75
CA VAL A 224 -7.37 -31.19 -13.36
C VAL A 224 -7.35 -32.30 -12.31
N ALA A 225 -7.67 -33.53 -12.74
CA ALA A 225 -7.60 -34.70 -11.87
C ALA A 225 -6.18 -34.86 -11.30
N GLY A 226 -6.09 -35.20 -10.01
CA GLY A 226 -4.82 -35.31 -9.30
C GLY A 226 -4.17 -33.98 -8.89
N ALA A 227 -4.77 -32.83 -9.23
CA ALA A 227 -4.30 -31.46 -8.96
C ALA A 227 -2.94 -31.05 -9.57
N LEU A 228 -1.97 -31.97 -9.66
CA LEU A 228 -0.65 -31.79 -10.27
C LEU A 228 0.13 -30.61 -9.67
N LEU A 229 0.29 -30.63 -8.34
CA LEU A 229 0.98 -29.58 -7.58
C LEU A 229 2.47 -29.52 -7.93
N SER A 230 2.98 -28.33 -8.25
CA SER A 230 4.42 -28.08 -8.43
C SER A 230 4.85 -26.84 -7.66
N MET A 231 6.13 -26.78 -7.29
CA MET A 231 6.70 -25.63 -6.58
C MET A 231 8.20 -25.45 -6.82
N GLY A 232 8.67 -24.22 -6.82
CA GLY A 232 10.05 -23.83 -7.06
C GLY A 232 10.27 -22.36 -6.77
N ASP A 233 11.25 -21.76 -7.45
CA ASP A 233 11.54 -20.32 -7.38
C ASP A 233 11.61 -19.79 -5.94
N ALA A 234 12.56 -20.34 -5.20
CA ALA A 234 12.63 -20.08 -3.78
C ALA A 234 13.50 -18.86 -3.49
N HIS A 235 13.03 -17.97 -2.63
CA HIS A 235 13.69 -16.70 -2.33
C HIS A 235 14.13 -16.67 -0.87
N ALA A 236 15.35 -16.17 -0.61
CA ALA A 236 15.83 -15.90 0.74
C ALA A 236 15.25 -14.59 1.29
N ALA A 237 15.14 -13.58 0.43
CA ALA A 237 14.51 -12.32 0.74
C ALA A 237 13.92 -11.66 -0.52
N GLN A 238 12.81 -10.93 -0.38
CA GLN A 238 12.25 -10.08 -1.43
C GLN A 238 11.52 -8.87 -0.83
N GLY A 239 11.49 -7.76 -1.57
CA GLY A 239 10.61 -6.61 -1.30
C GLY A 239 9.24 -6.79 -1.95
N ASP A 240 8.23 -6.07 -1.45
CA ASP A 240 6.95 -5.95 -2.17
C ASP A 240 7.23 -5.12 -3.45
N SER A 241 6.94 -5.67 -4.64
CA SER A 241 7.18 -5.20 -6.04
C SER A 241 8.20 -6.00 -6.84
N GLU A 242 9.16 -6.68 -6.20
CA GLU A 242 10.26 -7.36 -6.90
C GLU A 242 10.94 -6.49 -7.96
N LEU A 243 11.17 -5.23 -7.59
CA LEU A 243 11.38 -4.12 -8.52
C LEU A 243 12.42 -4.39 -9.61
N ASP A 244 13.49 -5.10 -9.30
CA ASP A 244 14.62 -5.30 -10.20
C ASP A 244 14.52 -6.53 -11.11
N GLY A 245 13.45 -7.32 -10.93
CA GLY A 245 13.15 -8.52 -11.71
C GLY A 245 13.27 -9.82 -10.94
N THR A 246 13.91 -9.85 -9.76
CA THR A 246 14.15 -11.09 -8.99
C THR A 246 14.17 -10.86 -7.49
N GLY A 247 13.91 -11.91 -6.71
CA GLY A 247 14.25 -11.94 -5.30
C GLY A 247 15.75 -12.11 -5.05
N ILE A 248 16.11 -12.42 -3.81
CA ILE A 248 17.38 -13.11 -3.52
C ILE A 248 17.15 -14.60 -3.79
N GLU A 249 17.25 -14.97 -5.06
CA GLU A 249 17.13 -16.33 -5.59
C GLU A 249 18.03 -17.31 -4.84
N THR A 250 17.44 -18.23 -4.08
CA THR A 250 18.16 -19.12 -3.18
C THR A 250 17.52 -20.49 -3.16
N SER A 251 18.31 -21.54 -3.40
CA SER A 251 17.80 -22.91 -3.25
C SER A 251 17.36 -23.19 -1.81
N ILE A 252 16.10 -23.58 -1.62
CA ILE A 252 15.49 -23.90 -0.33
C ILE A 252 14.91 -25.32 -0.39
N THR A 253 14.94 -26.02 0.74
CA THR A 253 14.19 -27.26 0.97
C THR A 253 13.04 -26.97 1.92
N GLY A 254 11.81 -27.24 1.50
CA GLY A 254 10.61 -27.03 2.30
C GLY A 254 9.96 -28.32 2.79
N THR A 255 9.24 -28.23 3.91
CA THR A 255 8.28 -29.25 4.38
C THR A 255 6.88 -28.68 4.24
N PHE A 256 6.00 -29.43 3.57
CA PHE A 256 4.64 -29.00 3.27
C PHE A 256 3.64 -30.02 3.77
N LYS A 257 2.48 -29.56 4.21
CA LYS A 257 1.31 -30.40 4.45
C LYS A 257 0.26 -30.10 3.39
N VAL A 258 -0.09 -31.13 2.62
CA VAL A 258 -1.09 -31.06 1.55
C VAL A 258 -2.40 -31.64 2.04
N THR A 259 -3.49 -30.89 1.87
CA THR A 259 -4.85 -31.32 2.26
C THR A 259 -5.81 -31.09 1.09
N LEU A 260 -6.44 -32.17 0.63
CA LEU A 260 -7.51 -32.10 -0.35
C LEU A 260 -8.84 -31.78 0.34
N ILE A 261 -9.54 -30.76 -0.16
CA ILE A 261 -10.87 -30.36 0.31
C ILE A 261 -11.86 -30.64 -0.80
N LYS A 262 -12.69 -31.68 -0.62
CA LYS A 262 -13.66 -32.08 -1.63
C LYS A 262 -14.78 -31.04 -1.75
N LYS A 263 -15.20 -30.73 -2.98
CA LYS A 263 -16.33 -29.83 -3.27
C LYS A 263 -17.59 -30.15 -2.47
N ALA A 264 -17.91 -31.44 -2.33
CA ALA A 264 -19.06 -31.91 -1.57
C ALA A 264 -18.98 -31.65 -0.05
N THR A 265 -17.81 -31.26 0.46
CA THR A 265 -17.54 -31.03 1.89
C THR A 265 -17.26 -29.56 2.22
N PHE A 266 -17.42 -28.65 1.25
CA PHE A 266 -17.22 -27.22 1.46
C PHE A 266 -18.07 -26.72 2.63
N SER A 267 -17.40 -26.17 3.63
CA SER A 267 -18.00 -25.73 4.89
C SER A 267 -17.85 -24.22 5.13
N LYS A 268 -16.92 -23.57 4.42
CA LYS A 268 -16.74 -22.12 4.47
C LYS A 268 -17.39 -21.48 3.24
N PRO A 269 -18.15 -20.36 3.38
CA PRO A 269 -18.87 -19.74 2.27
C PRO A 269 -18.00 -19.40 1.05
N TRP A 270 -16.76 -18.96 1.28
CA TRP A 270 -15.84 -18.58 0.21
C TRP A 270 -15.36 -19.74 -0.66
N MET A 271 -15.42 -20.99 -0.17
CA MET A 271 -14.88 -22.15 -0.90
C MET A 271 -15.57 -22.35 -2.25
N GLY A 272 -16.88 -22.11 -2.34
CA GLY A 272 -17.62 -22.19 -3.61
C GLY A 272 -17.37 -21.02 -4.57
N LYS A 273 -16.53 -20.05 -4.18
CA LYS A 273 -16.22 -18.83 -4.92
C LYS A 273 -14.71 -18.63 -5.11
N LEU A 274 -13.88 -19.61 -4.76
CA LEU A 274 -12.44 -19.53 -4.91
C LEU A 274 -12.06 -19.69 -6.39
N ASP A 275 -11.80 -18.57 -7.06
CA ASP A 275 -11.29 -18.47 -8.43
C ASP A 275 -9.94 -17.70 -8.48
N PHE A 276 -9.19 -17.72 -7.38
CA PHE A 276 -7.92 -17.01 -7.19
C PHE A 276 -7.05 -17.70 -6.11
N PRO A 277 -5.74 -17.44 -6.06
CA PRO A 277 -4.88 -17.94 -4.99
C PRO A 277 -5.14 -17.22 -3.67
N LEU A 278 -5.60 -17.96 -2.65
CA LEU A 278 -5.88 -17.42 -1.31
C LEU A 278 -4.82 -17.88 -0.31
N GLY A 279 -4.14 -16.94 0.33
CA GLY A 279 -3.24 -17.21 1.46
C GLY A 279 -3.96 -17.03 2.80
N GLU A 280 -3.63 -17.87 3.78
CA GLU A 280 -4.15 -17.80 5.14
C GLU A 280 -3.02 -17.99 6.15
N THR A 281 -2.92 -17.07 7.11
CA THR A 281 -2.16 -17.26 8.34
C THR A 281 -3.11 -17.35 9.53
N ASN A 282 -2.59 -17.57 10.74
CA ASN A 282 -3.42 -17.49 11.95
C ASN A 282 -4.01 -16.09 12.20
N LYS A 283 -3.47 -15.03 11.57
CA LYS A 283 -3.85 -13.63 11.83
C LYS A 283 -4.47 -12.93 10.62
N THR A 284 -4.17 -13.38 9.41
CA THR A 284 -4.52 -12.65 8.18
C THR A 284 -5.05 -13.57 7.09
N TRP A 285 -5.90 -13.01 6.25
CA TRP A 285 -6.09 -13.49 4.88
C TRP A 285 -5.18 -12.68 3.95
N ILE A 286 -4.72 -13.31 2.88
CA ILE A 286 -3.91 -12.69 1.82
C ILE A 286 -4.60 -13.02 0.50
N VAL A 287 -5.29 -12.03 -0.06
CA VAL A 287 -6.01 -12.17 -1.33
C VAL A 287 -5.09 -11.71 -2.45
N HIS A 288 -4.91 -12.53 -3.49
CA HIS A 288 -4.10 -12.18 -4.65
C HIS A 288 -4.99 -11.96 -5.86
N SER A 289 -4.66 -10.93 -6.64
CA SER A 289 -5.16 -10.81 -8.00
C SER A 289 -4.12 -10.11 -8.87
N PHE A 290 -4.38 -10.09 -10.17
CA PHE A 290 -3.38 -9.72 -11.16
C PHE A 290 -3.97 -8.79 -12.22
N THR A 291 -3.11 -8.32 -13.13
CA THR A 291 -3.51 -7.54 -14.30
C THR A 291 -4.73 -8.15 -15.00
N GLU A 292 -4.67 -9.45 -15.27
CA GLU A 292 -5.82 -10.25 -15.71
C GLU A 292 -6.09 -11.33 -14.64
N ARG A 293 -7.34 -11.45 -14.16
CA ARG A 293 -7.70 -12.46 -13.14
C ARG A 293 -7.36 -13.87 -13.64
N ASP A 294 -7.64 -14.13 -14.91
CA ASP A 294 -7.22 -15.33 -15.63
C ASP A 294 -6.70 -14.92 -17.02
N TYR A 295 -5.37 -14.74 -17.12
CA TYR A 295 -4.76 -14.33 -18.37
C TYR A 295 -4.80 -15.42 -19.44
N LEU A 296 -4.91 -16.69 -19.05
CA LEU A 296 -5.00 -17.82 -19.98
C LEU A 296 -6.36 -17.84 -20.67
N GLU A 297 -7.43 -17.46 -19.98
CA GLU A 297 -8.74 -17.30 -20.63
C GLU A 297 -8.77 -16.02 -21.49
N THR A 298 -8.26 -14.89 -20.97
CA THR A 298 -8.23 -13.61 -21.70
C THR A 298 -7.42 -13.72 -23.00
N TYR A 299 -6.28 -14.42 -22.96
CA TYR A 299 -5.34 -14.58 -24.08
C TYR A 299 -5.22 -16.05 -24.53
N LYS A 300 -6.34 -16.77 -24.58
CA LYS A 300 -6.41 -18.21 -24.90
C LYS A 300 -5.62 -18.66 -26.14
N ASP A 301 -5.55 -17.82 -27.16
CA ASP A 301 -4.91 -18.17 -28.43
C ASP A 301 -3.40 -17.80 -28.43
N ASN A 302 -3.01 -16.85 -27.57
CA ASN A 302 -1.64 -16.38 -27.44
C ASN A 302 -1.34 -15.85 -26.03
N PRO A 303 -1.14 -16.73 -25.03
CA PRO A 303 -0.94 -16.32 -23.63
C PRO A 303 0.19 -15.31 -23.40
N GLY A 304 1.19 -15.27 -24.29
CA GLY A 304 2.30 -14.31 -24.24
C GLY A 304 1.89 -12.85 -24.43
N ASP A 305 0.67 -12.55 -24.91
CA ASP A 305 0.16 -11.17 -25.02
C ASP A 305 0.08 -10.46 -23.66
N ILE A 306 0.07 -11.21 -22.55
CA ILE A 306 0.08 -10.66 -21.19
C ILE A 306 1.28 -9.75 -20.91
N TYR A 307 2.45 -10.05 -21.48
CA TYR A 307 3.66 -9.23 -21.31
C TYR A 307 3.54 -7.83 -21.93
N GLY A 308 2.64 -7.67 -22.91
CA GLY A 308 2.31 -6.37 -23.51
C GLY A 308 1.15 -5.65 -22.83
N ALA A 309 0.47 -6.30 -21.88
CA ALA A 309 -0.77 -5.82 -21.28
C ALA A 309 -0.68 -5.52 -19.77
N SER A 310 0.48 -5.76 -19.15
CA SER A 310 0.74 -5.55 -17.72
C SER A 310 0.27 -4.18 -17.22
N SER A 311 -0.50 -4.16 -16.12
CA SER A 311 -1.04 -2.93 -15.55
C SER A 311 -1.29 -3.05 -14.06
N ILE A 312 -0.65 -2.17 -13.29
CA ILE A 312 -0.84 -2.11 -11.85
C ILE A 312 -2.25 -1.62 -11.49
N ASP A 313 -2.83 -0.73 -12.30
CA ASP A 313 -4.20 -0.24 -12.11
C ASP A 313 -5.22 -1.36 -12.28
N LYS A 314 -5.08 -2.19 -13.34
CA LYS A 314 -5.93 -3.37 -13.51
C LYS A 314 -5.77 -4.35 -12.35
N ALA A 315 -4.53 -4.62 -11.94
CA ALA A 315 -4.25 -5.51 -10.81
C ALA A 315 -4.87 -5.00 -9.50
N MET A 316 -4.81 -3.70 -9.24
CA MET A 316 -5.44 -3.07 -8.08
C MET A 316 -6.97 -3.20 -8.12
N ILE A 317 -7.62 -2.87 -9.25
CA ILE A 317 -9.09 -3.05 -9.41
C ILE A 317 -9.49 -4.51 -9.20
N ASN A 318 -8.79 -5.44 -9.84
CA ASN A 318 -9.10 -6.87 -9.74
C ASN A 318 -8.90 -7.37 -8.30
N THR A 319 -7.87 -6.89 -7.59
CA THR A 319 -7.63 -7.27 -6.19
C THR A 319 -8.68 -6.68 -5.26
N TYR A 320 -9.09 -5.43 -5.47
CA TYR A 320 -10.22 -4.84 -4.75
C TYR A 320 -11.50 -5.66 -4.95
N LEU A 321 -11.89 -5.92 -6.20
CA LEU A 321 -13.12 -6.67 -6.51
C LEU A 321 -13.08 -8.08 -5.90
N THR A 322 -11.94 -8.77 -6.04
CA THR A 322 -11.74 -10.11 -5.45
C THR A 322 -11.84 -10.06 -3.92
N THR A 323 -11.22 -9.07 -3.28
CA THR A 323 -11.26 -8.89 -1.82
C THR A 323 -12.68 -8.58 -1.34
N ARG A 324 -13.37 -7.66 -2.02
CA ARG A 324 -14.76 -7.30 -1.71
C ARG A 324 -15.68 -8.51 -1.78
N THR A 325 -15.65 -9.25 -2.90
CA THR A 325 -16.43 -10.48 -3.05
C THR A 325 -16.08 -11.51 -1.98
N PHE A 326 -14.79 -11.71 -1.69
CA PHE A 326 -14.35 -12.62 -0.64
C PHE A 326 -14.91 -12.25 0.73
N LEU A 327 -14.85 -10.97 1.13
CA LEU A 327 -15.36 -10.51 2.43
C LEU A 327 -16.88 -10.58 2.52
N MET A 328 -17.60 -10.15 1.48
CA MET A 328 -19.05 -10.23 1.42
C MET A 328 -19.53 -11.68 1.58
N VAL A 329 -18.91 -12.62 0.87
CA VAL A 329 -19.27 -14.04 0.96
C VAL A 329 -18.88 -14.63 2.31
N THR A 330 -17.66 -14.37 2.79
CA THR A 330 -17.13 -14.97 4.03
C THR A 330 -17.87 -14.50 5.28
N TYR A 331 -18.21 -13.21 5.34
CA TYR A 331 -18.76 -12.57 6.53
C TYR A 331 -20.21 -12.08 6.36
N SER A 332 -20.85 -12.39 5.22
CA SER A 332 -22.22 -11.97 4.89
C SER A 332 -22.42 -10.46 4.94
N LEU A 333 -21.42 -9.72 4.45
CA LEU A 333 -21.44 -8.27 4.39
C LEU A 333 -22.19 -7.79 3.16
N THR A 334 -22.89 -6.67 3.32
CA THR A 334 -23.31 -5.81 2.22
C THR A 334 -22.09 -5.13 1.58
N GLU A 335 -22.28 -4.60 0.37
CA GLU A 335 -21.21 -3.88 -0.33
C GLU A 335 -20.72 -2.62 0.42
N PRO A 336 -21.60 -1.76 0.98
CA PRO A 336 -21.16 -0.62 1.80
C PRO A 336 -20.31 -1.03 3.00
N GLU A 337 -20.70 -2.08 3.72
CA GLU A 337 -19.93 -2.61 4.87
C GLU A 337 -18.56 -3.15 4.43
N ALA A 338 -18.52 -3.88 3.31
CA ALA A 338 -17.27 -4.41 2.79
C ALA A 338 -16.31 -3.28 2.38
N ASN A 339 -16.77 -2.27 1.64
CA ASN A 339 -15.96 -1.14 1.22
C ASN A 339 -15.39 -0.38 2.43
N THR A 340 -16.25 -0.10 3.41
CA THR A 340 -15.91 0.55 4.68
C THR A 340 -14.85 -0.22 5.47
N ILE A 341 -14.91 -1.56 5.49
CA ILE A 341 -13.89 -2.37 6.17
C ILE A 341 -12.59 -2.38 5.37
N ILE A 342 -12.68 -2.47 4.04
CA ILE A 342 -11.52 -2.53 3.15
C ILE A 342 -10.71 -1.24 3.26
N THR A 343 -11.33 -0.09 3.09
CA THR A 343 -10.63 1.21 3.12
C THR A 343 -9.94 1.48 4.46
N GLN A 344 -10.52 1.03 5.59
CA GLN A 344 -10.01 1.36 6.91
C GLN A 344 -9.05 0.34 7.52
N ALA A 345 -9.10 -0.93 7.11
CA ALA A 345 -8.37 -2.00 7.77
C ALA A 345 -7.64 -2.98 6.85
N VAL A 346 -7.77 -2.84 5.52
CA VAL A 346 -7.10 -3.70 4.55
C VAL A 346 -5.98 -2.94 3.88
N ASP A 347 -4.81 -3.59 3.81
CA ASP A 347 -3.63 -3.03 3.16
C ASP A 347 -3.45 -3.66 1.79
N PHE A 348 -3.44 -2.84 0.74
CA PHE A 348 -3.09 -3.26 -0.61
C PHE A 348 -1.59 -2.99 -0.84
N GLY A 349 -0.89 -4.01 -1.30
CA GLY A 349 0.54 -3.93 -1.62
C GLY A 349 0.82 -4.46 -3.02
N MET A 350 1.78 -3.84 -3.71
CA MET A 350 2.33 -4.41 -4.93
C MET A 350 3.02 -5.73 -4.60
N THR A 351 2.61 -6.82 -5.24
CA THR A 351 3.24 -8.12 -5.02
C THR A 351 4.54 -8.19 -5.81
N GLN A 352 4.40 -8.13 -7.14
CA GLN A 352 5.47 -8.03 -8.12
C GLN A 352 5.01 -7.20 -9.33
N LEU A 353 5.97 -6.63 -10.05
CA LEU A 353 5.77 -5.84 -11.28
C LEU A 353 6.61 -6.34 -12.46
N VAL A 354 6.92 -7.64 -12.49
CA VAL A 354 7.97 -8.17 -13.37
C VAL A 354 7.57 -9.43 -14.15
N ASP A 355 6.44 -10.08 -13.82
CA ASP A 355 6.07 -11.39 -14.40
C ASP A 355 5.07 -11.34 -15.56
N GLY A 356 4.92 -10.20 -16.22
CA GLY A 356 3.87 -10.00 -17.22
C GLY A 356 2.49 -9.83 -16.60
N ASN A 357 1.95 -10.82 -15.88
CA ASN A 357 0.70 -10.68 -15.14
C ASN A 357 0.96 -10.06 -13.75
N TRP A 358 1.20 -8.74 -13.71
CA TRP A 358 1.56 -8.04 -12.47
C TRP A 358 0.53 -8.23 -11.35
N GLY A 359 1.02 -8.33 -10.11
CA GLY A 359 0.20 -8.70 -8.96
C GLY A 359 0.03 -7.59 -7.93
N VAL A 360 -1.17 -7.52 -7.35
CA VAL A 360 -1.47 -6.80 -6.10
C VAL A 360 -2.01 -7.81 -5.11
N HIS A 361 -1.70 -7.61 -3.83
CA HIS A 361 -2.26 -8.42 -2.75
C HIS A 361 -2.95 -7.54 -1.72
N ALA A 362 -4.06 -8.03 -1.18
CA ALA A 362 -4.74 -7.43 -0.05
C ALA A 362 -4.47 -8.24 1.23
N VAL A 363 -3.96 -7.59 2.27
CA VAL A 363 -3.76 -8.19 3.59
C VAL A 363 -4.94 -7.82 4.49
N VAL A 364 -5.78 -8.82 4.82
CA VAL A 364 -6.97 -8.62 5.64
C VAL A 364 -6.74 -9.16 7.05
N PRO A 365 -6.71 -8.32 8.10
CA PRO A 365 -6.56 -8.78 9.47
C PRO A 365 -7.84 -9.48 9.98
N LYS A 366 -7.73 -10.74 10.39
CA LYS A 366 -8.87 -11.52 10.92
C LYS A 366 -9.46 -10.94 12.21
N SER A 367 -8.67 -10.18 12.97
CA SER A 367 -9.11 -9.55 14.22
C SER A 367 -10.22 -8.51 14.02
N VAL A 368 -10.37 -7.97 12.80
CA VAL A 368 -11.43 -7.01 12.46
C VAL A 368 -12.82 -7.63 12.60
N PHE A 369 -12.93 -8.95 12.40
CA PHE A 369 -14.18 -9.71 12.42
C PHE A 369 -14.42 -10.46 13.73
N ALA A 370 -13.62 -10.19 14.77
CA ALA A 370 -13.78 -10.84 16.07
C ALA A 370 -15.03 -10.32 16.81
N PRO A 371 -15.77 -11.17 17.56
CA PRO A 371 -16.89 -10.73 18.39
C PRO A 371 -16.44 -9.67 19.40
N THR A 372 -17.26 -8.64 19.64
CA THR A 372 -16.93 -7.58 20.61
C THR A 372 -17.21 -8.01 22.05
N SER A 373 -16.40 -7.54 23.00
CA SER A 373 -16.63 -7.70 24.44
C SER A 373 -16.92 -6.34 25.12
N VAL A 374 -16.59 -6.18 26.42
CA VAL A 374 -16.92 -4.98 27.23
C VAL A 374 -16.18 -3.74 26.72
N ARG A 375 -16.92 -2.69 26.34
CA ARG A 375 -16.38 -1.44 25.76
C ARG A 375 -16.18 -0.34 26.81
N ARG A 376 -15.16 0.50 26.62
CA ARG A 376 -15.02 1.80 27.30
C ARG A 376 -14.71 2.88 26.25
N ALA A 377 -15.27 4.07 26.38
CA ALA A 377 -14.98 5.17 25.46
C ALA A 377 -13.46 5.48 25.45
N LEU A 378 -12.91 5.75 24.26
CA LEU A 378 -11.53 6.19 24.12
C LEU A 378 -11.47 7.63 24.61
N THR A 379 -10.90 7.80 25.80
CA THR A 379 -10.56 9.12 26.35
C THR A 379 -9.06 9.33 26.21
N ALA A 380 -8.54 10.53 26.47
CA ALA A 380 -7.10 10.79 26.51
C ALA A 380 -6.39 9.74 27.41
N SER A 381 -5.79 8.72 26.79
CA SER A 381 -5.37 7.52 27.49
C SER A 381 -4.17 7.81 28.39
N SER A 382 -4.38 7.58 29.69
CA SER A 382 -3.36 7.54 30.71
C SER A 382 -2.49 6.30 30.55
N LYS A 383 -1.56 6.27 29.59
CA LYS A 383 -0.39 5.40 29.75
C LYS A 383 0.29 5.84 31.04
N LYS A 384 0.51 4.89 31.97
CA LYS A 384 1.23 5.10 33.23
C LYS A 384 2.64 5.63 32.95
N ALA A 385 2.76 6.95 32.77
CA ALA A 385 3.96 7.67 33.12
C ALA A 385 4.22 7.37 34.60
N LYS A 386 5.46 6.99 34.92
CA LYS A 386 5.93 6.81 36.30
C LYS A 386 5.42 7.98 37.14
N LYS A 387 4.79 7.68 38.28
CA LYS A 387 4.22 8.63 39.26
C LYS A 387 4.97 9.97 39.26
N ASN A 388 4.38 11.00 38.67
CA ASN A 388 4.59 12.39 39.07
C ASN A 388 3.44 13.27 38.55
N ARG A 389 2.62 13.72 39.50
CA ARG A 389 1.58 14.78 39.44
C ARG A 389 0.46 14.63 38.39
N ARG A 390 -0.75 14.93 38.85
CA ARG A 390 -1.98 15.14 38.06
C ARG A 390 -1.66 16.20 36.98
N LEU A 391 -1.44 15.78 35.74
CA LEU A 391 -1.19 16.68 34.60
C LEU A 391 -2.50 16.81 33.84
N VAL A 392 -3.16 17.96 33.98
CA VAL A 392 -4.03 18.49 32.93
C VAL A 392 -3.13 18.63 31.69
N ALA A 393 -3.58 18.19 30.51
CA ALA A 393 -2.81 18.41 29.29
C ALA A 393 -2.47 19.91 29.17
N PRO A 394 -1.26 20.28 28.73
CA PRO A 394 -0.97 21.69 28.47
C PRO A 394 -2.01 22.25 27.49
N PRO A 395 -2.43 23.53 27.65
CA PRO A 395 -3.31 24.16 26.68
C PRO A 395 -2.66 24.14 25.29
N ALA A 396 -3.47 24.02 24.25
CA ALA A 396 -2.98 24.06 22.88
C ALA A 396 -2.36 25.44 22.58
N ASP A 397 -1.22 25.45 21.90
CA ASP A 397 -0.57 26.66 21.40
C ASP A 397 -1.35 27.23 20.21
N LEU A 398 -1.90 26.34 19.36
CA LEU A 398 -2.92 26.66 18.37
C LEU A 398 -4.18 25.83 18.65
N ALA A 399 -5.09 26.42 19.43
CA ALA A 399 -6.44 25.89 19.63
C ALA A 399 -7.30 26.13 18.38
N LEU A 400 -8.30 25.28 18.15
CA LEU A 400 -9.21 25.44 17.02
C LEU A 400 -10.06 26.70 17.16
N SER A 401 -10.02 27.54 16.14
CA SER A 401 -11.01 28.59 15.88
C SER A 401 -10.99 28.95 14.39
N ASN A 402 -12.01 29.68 13.94
CA ASN A 402 -12.00 30.29 12.60
C ASN A 402 -10.83 31.28 12.35
N GLU A 403 -10.10 31.69 13.40
CA GLU A 403 -8.94 32.59 13.26
C GLU A 403 -7.61 31.84 13.07
N THR A 404 -7.54 30.59 13.55
CA THR A 404 -6.32 29.77 13.57
C THR A 404 -6.23 28.76 12.43
N VAL A 405 -7.29 28.63 11.63
CA VAL A 405 -7.37 27.72 10.49
C VAL A 405 -7.48 28.47 9.16
N HIS A 406 -7.13 27.76 8.10
CA HIS A 406 -7.53 28.04 6.71
C HIS A 406 -8.05 26.74 6.11
N TRP A 407 -8.96 26.82 5.13
CA TRP A 407 -9.71 25.66 4.66
C TRP A 407 -9.42 25.38 3.19
N GLY A 408 -8.78 24.25 2.93
CA GLY A 408 -8.65 23.69 1.59
C GLY A 408 -7.45 24.16 0.78
N PHE A 409 -6.45 24.82 1.38
CA PHE A 409 -5.29 25.26 0.60
C PHE A 409 -4.02 25.47 1.41
N PHE A 410 -2.85 25.32 0.79
CA PHE A 410 -1.60 25.91 1.28
C PHE A 410 -1.34 27.24 0.58
N SER A 411 -0.77 28.21 1.29
CA SER A 411 -0.44 29.51 0.68
C SER A 411 0.71 30.20 1.39
N LYS A 412 1.64 30.74 0.59
CA LYS A 412 2.74 31.60 1.05
C LYS A 412 2.31 33.02 1.43
N LEU A 413 1.04 33.36 1.20
CA LEU A 413 0.45 34.67 1.49
C LEU A 413 -0.28 34.70 2.84
N GLU A 414 -0.55 33.54 3.43
CA GLU A 414 -1.20 33.45 4.73
C GLU A 414 -0.28 33.97 5.84
N ALA A 415 -0.83 34.86 6.68
CA ALA A 415 -0.11 35.36 7.83
C ALA A 415 0.09 34.24 8.86
N PRO A 416 1.30 34.09 9.43
CA PRO A 416 1.53 33.11 10.48
C PRO A 416 0.58 33.29 11.66
N LYS A 417 0.02 32.19 12.16
CA LYS A 417 -0.83 32.15 13.36
C LYS A 417 -0.01 31.93 14.63
N LEU A 418 1.20 31.41 14.47
CA LEU A 418 2.18 31.20 15.52
C LEU A 418 3.59 31.33 14.92
N THR A 419 4.51 31.94 15.65
CA THR A 419 5.94 31.97 15.31
C THR A 419 6.72 31.24 16.40
N VAL A 420 7.62 30.33 16.02
CA VAL A 420 8.42 29.52 16.95
C VAL A 420 9.88 29.46 16.55
N ALA A 421 10.76 29.33 17.55
CA ALA A 421 12.16 29.02 17.33
C ALA A 421 12.37 27.53 16.98
N SER A 422 13.48 27.22 16.30
CA SER A 422 13.91 25.83 16.05
C SER A 422 14.07 25.05 17.35
N GLY A 423 13.54 23.82 17.39
CA GLY A 423 13.52 22.93 18.54
C GLY A 423 12.30 23.08 19.45
N ALA A 424 11.36 23.98 19.13
CA ALA A 424 10.13 24.16 19.88
C ALA A 424 9.26 22.90 19.90
N THR A 425 8.55 22.70 21.00
CA THR A 425 7.45 21.73 21.10
C THR A 425 6.14 22.50 21.12
N VAL A 426 5.23 22.16 20.21
CA VAL A 426 3.94 22.84 20.03
C VAL A 426 2.78 21.85 20.15
N VAL A 427 1.66 22.31 20.69
CA VAL A 427 0.40 21.56 20.78
C VAL A 427 -0.62 22.19 19.83
N ILE A 428 -1.06 21.41 18.85
CA ILE A 428 -1.93 21.88 17.75
C ILE A 428 -3.22 21.06 17.76
N GLU A 429 -4.37 21.74 17.71
CA GLU A 429 -5.67 21.10 17.54
C GLU A 429 -6.06 21.10 16.06
N MET A 430 -6.53 19.96 15.54
CA MET A 430 -6.90 19.77 14.13
C MET A 430 -8.35 19.31 14.04
N ALA A 431 -9.14 19.97 13.19
CA ALA A 431 -10.52 19.63 12.94
C ALA A 431 -10.62 18.68 11.73
N SER A 432 -11.47 17.67 11.83
CA SER A 432 -11.90 16.92 10.64
C SER A 432 -12.87 17.76 9.83
N HIS A 433 -12.64 17.84 8.52
CA HIS A 433 -13.50 18.55 7.59
C HIS A 433 -14.86 17.84 7.35
N HIS A 434 -14.96 16.57 7.73
CA HIS A 434 -16.17 15.75 7.76
C HIS A 434 -16.98 15.85 9.07
N ALA A 435 -16.59 16.70 10.02
CA ALA A 435 -17.28 16.78 11.32
C ALA A 435 -18.78 17.15 11.22
N CYS A 436 -19.20 17.83 10.15
CA CYS A 436 -20.62 18.16 9.95
C CYS A 436 -21.46 17.05 9.30
N ASP A 437 -20.84 15.92 8.97
CA ASP A 437 -21.57 14.69 8.65
C ASP A 437 -22.41 14.22 9.85
N ASP A 438 -22.01 14.57 11.07
CA ASP A 438 -22.80 14.44 12.29
C ASP A 438 -22.45 15.55 13.28
N TYR A 439 -23.13 16.69 13.12
CA TYR A 439 -22.93 17.88 13.95
C TYR A 439 -23.10 17.60 15.45
N ASP A 440 -24.11 16.81 15.84
CA ASP A 440 -24.40 16.56 17.26
C ASP A 440 -23.29 15.75 17.94
N LYS A 441 -22.65 14.83 17.22
CA LYS A 441 -21.56 14.01 17.77
C LYS A 441 -20.21 14.70 17.75
N MET A 442 -19.92 15.48 16.71
CA MET A 442 -18.55 15.96 16.43
C MET A 442 -18.36 17.47 16.59
N ILE A 443 -19.42 18.28 16.69
CA ILE A 443 -19.33 19.76 16.74
C ILE A 443 -20.05 20.34 17.96
N LYS A 444 -21.28 19.89 18.24
CA LYS A 444 -22.15 20.52 19.24
C LYS A 444 -21.52 20.61 20.63
N GLY A 445 -21.53 21.82 21.19
CA GLY A 445 -20.97 22.12 22.50
C GLY A 445 -19.45 22.27 22.52
N ASP A 446 -18.81 22.28 21.36
CA ASP A 446 -17.39 22.56 21.17
C ASP A 446 -17.19 23.90 20.47
N ALA A 447 -16.84 24.94 21.25
CA ALA A 447 -16.76 26.31 20.74
C ALA A 447 -15.75 26.48 19.58
N GLY A 448 -14.68 25.70 19.55
CA GLY A 448 -13.69 25.76 18.47
C GLY A 448 -14.26 25.23 17.17
N MET A 449 -14.86 24.04 17.23
CA MET A 449 -15.53 23.42 16.08
C MET A 449 -16.74 24.26 15.61
N GLU A 450 -17.58 24.73 16.54
CA GLU A 450 -18.72 25.60 16.24
C GLU A 450 -18.28 26.87 15.51
N SER A 451 -17.18 27.51 15.93
CA SER A 451 -16.67 28.72 15.26
C SER A 451 -16.21 28.46 13.82
N ILE A 452 -15.69 27.27 13.51
CA ILE A 452 -15.21 26.89 12.17
C ILE A 452 -16.38 26.51 11.26
N PHE A 453 -17.33 25.73 11.79
CA PHE A 453 -18.44 25.15 11.03
C PHE A 453 -19.70 26.01 11.00
N GLU A 454 -19.74 27.15 11.71
CA GLU A 454 -20.87 28.08 11.64
C GLU A 454 -21.13 28.52 10.20
N TRP A 455 -22.23 27.99 9.66
CA TRP A 455 -22.77 28.33 8.37
C TRP A 455 -24.29 28.27 8.50
N SER A 456 -24.88 29.45 8.63
CA SER A 456 -26.30 29.69 8.68
C SER A 456 -26.73 30.68 7.61
N THR A 457 -28.04 30.91 7.47
CA THR A 457 -28.61 31.90 6.52
C THR A 457 -28.11 33.34 6.73
N SER A 458 -27.39 33.61 7.82
CA SER A 458 -26.89 34.94 8.19
C SER A 458 -25.37 35.08 8.17
N VAL A 459 -24.62 33.98 8.30
CA VAL A 459 -23.17 33.99 8.45
C VAL A 459 -22.57 32.69 7.96
N MET A 460 -21.41 32.78 7.33
CA MET A 460 -20.51 31.66 7.06
C MET A 460 -19.14 32.05 7.60
N ALA A 461 -18.74 31.47 8.73
CA ALA A 461 -17.58 31.92 9.50
C ALA A 461 -16.27 31.75 8.75
N VAL A 462 -16.11 30.64 8.03
CA VAL A 462 -15.00 30.38 7.11
C VAL A 462 -15.56 30.25 5.70
N SER A 463 -15.56 31.36 4.96
CA SER A 463 -16.21 31.48 3.65
C SER A 463 -15.36 31.05 2.47
N LYS A 464 -14.03 31.06 2.60
CA LYS A 464 -13.12 30.51 1.60
C LYS A 464 -12.79 29.06 1.95
N ARG A 465 -13.37 28.10 1.21
CA ARG A 465 -13.04 26.67 1.30
C ARG A 465 -12.54 26.17 -0.05
N GLY A 466 -11.27 25.80 -0.12
CA GLY A 466 -10.54 25.49 -1.35
C GLY A 466 -9.65 26.65 -1.82
N ALA A 467 -8.70 26.36 -2.71
CA ALA A 467 -7.71 27.32 -3.21
C ALA A 467 -8.35 28.53 -3.89
N THR A 468 -9.41 28.31 -4.69
CA THR A 468 -10.26 29.36 -5.28
C THR A 468 -11.49 29.68 -4.43
N GLY A 469 -11.79 28.86 -3.41
CA GLY A 469 -13.01 28.94 -2.60
C GLY A 469 -14.17 28.11 -3.17
N GLY A 470 -13.94 27.38 -4.27
CA GLY A 470 -14.94 26.57 -4.96
C GLY A 470 -15.03 25.12 -4.48
N GLY A 471 -14.36 24.76 -3.37
CA GLY A 471 -14.25 23.38 -2.90
C GLY A 471 -13.09 22.60 -3.52
N ASP A 472 -12.21 23.29 -4.26
CA ASP A 472 -10.93 22.83 -4.76
C ASP A 472 -9.89 22.77 -3.63
N GLY A 473 -10.11 21.77 -2.77
CA GLY A 473 -9.39 21.55 -1.53
C GLY A 473 -10.32 21.55 -0.32
N VAL A 474 -10.22 20.50 0.49
CA VAL A 474 -11.28 20.15 1.46
C VAL A 474 -10.81 20.14 2.91
N HIS A 475 -9.51 20.14 3.18
CA HIS A 475 -8.97 19.93 4.52
C HIS A 475 -9.01 21.21 5.36
N VAL A 476 -9.42 21.12 6.63
CA VAL A 476 -9.25 22.20 7.60
C VAL A 476 -7.81 22.15 8.12
N LEU A 477 -7.00 23.15 7.75
CA LEU A 477 -5.58 23.21 8.09
C LEU A 477 -5.34 24.25 9.18
N THR A 478 -4.74 23.83 10.29
CA THR A 478 -4.35 24.72 11.39
C THR A 478 -2.96 25.28 11.14
N GLY A 479 -2.82 26.60 11.25
CA GLY A 479 -1.60 27.33 10.89
C GLY A 479 -1.86 28.45 9.87
N PRO A 480 -0.82 28.96 9.17
CA PRO A 480 0.54 28.45 9.19
C PRO A 480 1.34 28.79 10.45
N ILE A 481 2.34 27.97 10.76
CA ILE A 481 3.34 28.18 11.80
C ILE A 481 4.63 28.66 11.13
N GLU A 482 5.11 29.83 11.52
CA GLU A 482 6.42 30.34 11.10
C GLU A 482 7.53 29.77 11.99
N VAL A 483 8.63 29.33 11.38
CA VAL A 483 9.84 28.88 12.06
C VAL A 483 10.94 29.91 11.86
N GLU A 484 11.38 30.53 12.96
CA GLU A 484 12.36 31.61 12.94
C GLU A 484 13.66 31.19 12.23
N GLY A 485 14.08 32.00 11.24
CA GLY A 485 15.32 31.79 10.50
C GLY A 485 15.28 30.68 9.45
N ALA A 486 14.12 30.08 9.17
CA ALA A 486 13.95 29.15 8.06
C ALA A 486 14.06 29.88 6.71
N GLU A 487 14.90 29.37 5.82
CA GLU A 487 15.14 29.95 4.49
C GLU A 487 15.04 28.88 3.40
N PRO A 488 14.75 29.27 2.13
CA PRO A 488 14.69 28.33 1.03
C PRO A 488 15.96 27.47 0.90
N GLY A 489 15.79 26.16 0.79
CA GLY A 489 16.86 25.17 0.73
C GLY A 489 17.28 24.59 2.08
N ASP A 490 16.71 25.05 3.19
CA ASP A 490 16.76 24.35 4.48
C ASP A 490 15.82 23.13 4.48
N ILE A 491 15.87 22.33 5.54
CA ILE A 491 14.92 21.25 5.79
C ILE A 491 14.21 21.51 7.13
N LEU A 492 12.89 21.34 7.14
CA LEU A 492 12.12 21.31 8.38
C LEU A 492 11.86 19.85 8.79
N ALA A 493 12.30 19.50 10.00
CA ALA A 493 12.00 18.22 10.64
C ALA A 493 10.85 18.40 11.65
N VAL A 494 9.79 17.61 11.52
CA VAL A 494 8.60 17.64 12.38
C VAL A 494 8.40 16.25 13.00
N GLU A 495 8.73 16.12 14.28
CA GLU A 495 8.53 14.88 15.05
C GLU A 495 7.13 14.89 15.69
N ILE A 496 6.37 13.82 15.45
CA ILE A 496 5.04 13.61 16.04
C ILE A 496 5.22 12.93 17.39
N VAL A 497 5.04 13.67 18.48
CA VAL A 497 5.32 13.20 19.85
C VAL A 497 4.12 12.50 20.48
N ASP A 498 2.91 13.03 20.25
CA ASP A 498 1.66 12.48 20.80
C ASP A 498 0.48 12.87 19.92
N LEU A 499 -0.55 12.02 19.83
CA LEU A 499 -1.81 12.28 19.12
C LEU A 499 -2.96 11.80 20.00
N LYS A 500 -3.97 12.66 20.19
CA LYS A 500 -5.14 12.35 21.01
C LYS A 500 -6.44 12.70 20.28
N PRO A 501 -7.42 11.79 20.26
CA PRO A 501 -8.73 12.07 19.70
C PRO A 501 -9.42 13.20 20.48
N ARG A 502 -10.10 14.09 19.77
CA ARG A 502 -10.89 15.18 20.36
C ARG A 502 -12.16 14.60 20.98
N VAL A 503 -12.41 14.92 22.25
CA VAL A 503 -13.52 14.34 23.02
C VAL A 503 -14.68 15.32 23.02
N ASN A 504 -15.88 14.85 22.69
CA ASN A 504 -17.10 15.65 22.72
C ASN A 504 -17.58 15.89 24.17
N PRO A 505 -18.59 16.75 24.40
CA PRO A 505 -19.09 17.05 25.76
C PRO A 505 -19.62 15.83 26.55
N GLU A 506 -19.98 14.74 25.87
CA GLU A 506 -20.43 13.49 26.48
C GLU A 506 -19.28 12.55 26.87
N GLY A 507 -18.03 12.93 26.61
CA GLY A 507 -16.86 12.12 26.93
C GLY A 507 -16.54 11.05 25.89
N LYS A 508 -17.05 11.18 24.66
CA LYS A 508 -16.85 10.23 23.55
C LYS A 508 -16.09 10.88 22.40
N THR A 509 -15.50 10.07 21.53
CA THR A 509 -14.97 10.55 20.25
C THR A 509 -15.57 9.77 19.10
N TYR A 510 -15.78 10.48 17.99
CA TYR A 510 -16.32 9.95 16.76
C TYR A 510 -15.44 10.33 15.57
N GLY A 511 -15.65 9.62 14.48
CA GLY A 511 -15.12 9.99 13.17
C GLY A 511 -16.11 9.65 12.08
N SER A 512 -15.88 10.20 10.90
CA SER A 512 -16.63 9.93 9.69
C SER A 512 -15.76 9.19 8.69
N ASN A 513 -16.37 8.52 7.73
CA ASN A 513 -15.72 7.99 6.55
C ASN A 513 -16.75 8.05 5.44
N ALA A 514 -16.36 8.62 4.31
CA ALA A 514 -17.20 8.72 3.14
C ALA A 514 -16.66 7.78 2.05
N ALA A 515 -17.49 6.81 1.67
CA ALA A 515 -17.30 6.13 0.39
C ALA A 515 -17.77 7.08 -0.72
N ALA A 516 -16.86 7.94 -1.14
CA ALA A 516 -17.19 9.14 -1.91
C ALA A 516 -16.97 8.99 -3.42
N TRP A 517 -17.47 9.95 -4.20
CA TRP A 517 -17.37 9.94 -5.67
C TRP A 517 -15.93 10.02 -6.21
N TRP A 518 -14.99 10.52 -5.41
CA TRP A 518 -13.56 10.64 -5.77
C TRP A 518 -12.74 9.38 -5.46
N GLY A 519 -13.26 8.49 -4.61
CA GLY A 519 -12.56 7.30 -4.19
C GLY A 519 -12.26 6.32 -5.33
N TYR A 520 -11.30 5.44 -5.12
CA TYR A 520 -10.89 4.45 -6.10
C TYR A 520 -11.98 3.41 -6.39
N GLN A 521 -12.76 3.04 -5.38
CA GLN A 521 -13.95 2.19 -5.51
C GLN A 521 -14.99 2.75 -6.49
N ALA A 522 -15.05 4.08 -6.69
CA ALA A 522 -15.93 4.69 -7.68
C ALA A 522 -15.46 4.46 -9.13
N ARG A 523 -14.19 4.06 -9.33
CA ARG A 523 -13.55 3.90 -10.65
C ARG A 523 -13.87 2.59 -11.36
N THR A 524 -14.65 1.69 -10.74
CA THR A 524 -15.07 0.45 -11.41
C THR A 524 -16.06 0.75 -12.54
N ASN A 525 -16.03 -0.05 -13.61
CA ASN A 525 -16.99 0.08 -14.71
C ASN A 525 -18.43 0.05 -14.19
N LYS A 526 -19.31 0.77 -14.89
CA LYS A 526 -20.74 0.68 -14.62
C LYS A 526 -21.24 -0.74 -14.93
N ALA A 527 -22.39 -1.12 -14.35
CA ALA A 527 -23.01 -2.43 -14.59
C ALA A 527 -23.35 -2.68 -16.08
N ASP A 528 -23.43 -1.62 -16.90
CA ASP A 528 -23.64 -1.69 -18.35
C ASP A 528 -22.34 -1.86 -19.16
N GLY A 529 -21.18 -1.97 -18.49
CA GLY A 529 -19.87 -2.14 -19.11
C GLY A 529 -19.23 -0.86 -19.64
N THR A 530 -19.84 0.32 -19.45
CA THR A 530 -19.25 1.59 -19.86
C THR A 530 -18.08 1.99 -18.94
N SER A 531 -17.07 2.63 -19.54
CA SER A 531 -15.88 3.09 -18.84
C SER A 531 -16.21 4.19 -17.85
N PHE A 532 -15.50 4.20 -16.73
CA PHE A 532 -15.61 5.21 -15.69
C PHE A 532 -15.41 6.66 -16.19
N LYS A 533 -16.10 7.60 -15.56
CA LYS A 533 -15.83 9.05 -15.62
C LYS A 533 -15.82 9.57 -14.19
N ALA A 534 -14.74 10.26 -13.78
CA ALA A 534 -14.65 10.90 -12.46
C ALA A 534 -15.88 11.80 -12.21
N GLY A 535 -16.48 11.68 -11.02
CA GLY A 535 -17.73 12.36 -10.66
C GLY A 535 -19.01 11.62 -11.05
N ALA A 536 -18.94 10.35 -11.46
CA ALA A 536 -20.12 9.51 -11.69
C ALA A 536 -19.96 8.18 -10.96
N PHE A 537 -20.47 8.07 -9.73
CA PHE A 537 -20.74 6.74 -9.19
C PHE A 537 -21.88 6.09 -9.97
N THR A 538 -22.01 4.79 -9.72
CA THR A 538 -23.16 3.91 -9.89
C THR A 538 -23.12 3.07 -11.17
N GLY A 539 -23.22 1.77 -10.96
CA GLY A 539 -23.76 0.88 -11.97
C GLY A 539 -25.24 1.16 -12.32
N THR A 540 -25.77 2.37 -12.12
CA THR A 540 -27.15 2.78 -12.45
C THR A 540 -27.24 4.31 -12.67
N PRO A 541 -27.13 4.80 -13.92
CA PRO A 541 -27.11 6.23 -14.23
C PRO A 541 -28.20 7.05 -13.49
N GLY A 542 -27.80 8.10 -12.77
CA GLY A 542 -28.72 9.05 -12.12
C GLY A 542 -29.08 8.77 -10.65
N ILE A 543 -28.29 7.98 -9.92
CA ILE A 543 -28.46 7.69 -8.48
C ILE A 543 -27.24 8.22 -7.72
N ASN A 544 -27.40 8.72 -6.48
CA ASN A 544 -26.27 8.91 -5.56
C ASN A 544 -26.08 7.63 -4.71
N ASP A 545 -24.87 7.08 -4.73
CA ASP A 545 -24.45 5.87 -4.02
C ASP A 545 -23.32 6.14 -3.02
N GLU A 546 -23.02 7.40 -2.73
CA GLU A 546 -22.14 7.78 -1.63
C GLU A 546 -22.75 7.34 -0.30
N VAL A 547 -21.91 6.71 0.52
CA VAL A 547 -22.30 6.24 1.84
C VAL A 547 -21.38 6.84 2.87
N VAL A 548 -21.96 7.51 3.86
CA VAL A 548 -21.24 8.01 5.02
C VAL A 548 -21.38 7.03 6.17
N THR A 549 -20.24 6.71 6.79
CA THR A 549 -20.12 5.82 7.94
C THR A 549 -19.66 6.61 9.15
N ILE A 550 -20.48 6.67 10.20
CA ILE A 550 -20.08 7.26 11.47
C ILE A 550 -19.50 6.19 12.38
N TYR A 551 -18.33 6.46 12.95
CA TYR A 551 -17.61 5.59 13.86
C TYR A 551 -17.57 6.15 15.28
N GLU A 552 -17.67 5.27 16.27
CA GLU A 552 -17.32 5.55 17.67
C GLU A 552 -15.92 4.97 17.95
N LEU A 553 -15.07 5.78 18.58
CA LEU A 553 -13.73 5.37 19.00
C LEU A 553 -13.77 4.89 20.46
N PHE A 554 -13.18 3.72 20.73
CA PHE A 554 -13.24 3.08 22.04
C PHE A 554 -11.95 2.34 22.40
N GLU A 555 -11.72 2.12 23.69
CA GLU A 555 -10.68 1.23 24.20
C GLU A 555 -11.26 -0.09 24.68
N GLU A 556 -10.53 -1.17 24.38
CA GLU A 556 -10.78 -2.51 24.90
C GLU A 556 -9.42 -3.19 25.14
N ASP A 557 -9.22 -3.74 26.33
CA ASP A 557 -7.97 -4.42 26.73
C ASP A 557 -6.68 -3.62 26.50
N GLY A 558 -6.76 -2.29 26.69
CA GLY A 558 -5.62 -1.38 26.51
C GLY A 558 -5.22 -1.15 25.04
N LYS A 559 -6.09 -1.52 24.10
CA LYS A 559 -5.96 -1.23 22.67
C LYS A 559 -7.12 -0.33 22.23
N ALA A 560 -6.83 0.58 21.31
CA ALA A 560 -7.81 1.49 20.76
C ALA A 560 -8.38 0.97 19.44
N TYR A 561 -9.69 1.13 19.26
CA TYR A 561 -10.42 0.67 18.11
C TYR A 561 -11.46 1.70 17.68
N ALA A 562 -11.88 1.63 16.42
CA ALA A 562 -13.13 2.21 15.95
C ALA A 562 -14.14 1.08 15.71
N THR A 563 -15.40 1.35 16.04
CA THR A 563 -16.54 0.52 15.67
C THR A 563 -17.56 1.40 14.99
N LEU A 564 -18.20 0.83 13.98
CA LEU A 564 -19.24 1.52 13.25
C LEU A 564 -20.43 1.82 14.19
N SER A 565 -20.90 3.07 14.19
CA SER A 565 -22.09 3.53 14.91
C SER A 565 -23.33 3.35 14.03
N TYR A 566 -23.39 4.01 12.88
CA TYR A 566 -24.40 3.81 11.84
C TYR A 566 -23.86 4.25 10.46
N GLN A 567 -24.58 3.91 9.40
CA GLN A 567 -24.31 4.35 8.02
C GLN A 567 -25.56 5.00 7.41
N PHE A 568 -25.36 5.90 6.47
CA PHE A 568 -26.44 6.46 5.67
C PHE A 568 -26.01 6.77 4.24
N LYS A 569 -26.95 6.72 3.30
CA LYS A 569 -26.73 7.23 1.95
C LYS A 569 -26.73 8.76 1.96
N TRP A 570 -25.80 9.38 1.25
CA TRP A 570 -25.77 10.84 1.12
C TRP A 570 -27.09 11.35 0.52
N PRO A 571 -27.80 12.28 1.21
CA PRO A 571 -29.03 12.87 0.69
C PRO A 571 -28.73 14.07 -0.22
N THR A 572 -29.68 14.46 -1.07
CA THR A 572 -29.66 15.79 -1.68
C THR A 572 -29.90 16.85 -0.61
N ILE A 573 -28.93 17.71 -0.38
CA ILE A 573 -28.92 18.75 0.65
C ILE A 573 -29.01 20.12 -0.02
N THR A 574 -29.76 21.04 0.58
CA THR A 574 -29.71 22.46 0.23
C THR A 574 -29.02 23.21 1.36
N ASP A 575 -27.95 23.94 1.03
CA ASP A 575 -27.21 24.74 1.99
C ASP A 575 -27.95 26.04 2.36
N PRO A 576 -27.50 26.78 3.41
CA PRO A 576 -28.19 27.98 3.87
C PRO A 576 -28.25 29.12 2.85
N ASP A 577 -27.43 29.06 1.80
CA ASP A 577 -27.44 30.01 0.68
C ASP A 577 -28.41 29.59 -0.45
N GLY A 578 -29.08 28.44 -0.28
CA GLY A 578 -30.06 27.92 -1.22
C GLY A 578 -29.45 27.08 -2.35
N VAL A 579 -28.17 26.69 -2.26
CA VAL A 579 -27.52 25.85 -3.27
C VAL A 579 -27.80 24.38 -2.96
N GLU A 580 -28.37 23.69 -3.95
CA GLU A 580 -28.63 22.26 -3.90
C GLU A 580 -27.36 21.45 -4.24
N ARG A 581 -27.11 20.38 -3.48
CA ARG A 581 -25.96 19.50 -3.58
C ARG A 581 -26.45 18.05 -3.50
N ASP A 582 -26.39 17.35 -4.61
CA ASP A 582 -26.85 15.97 -4.76
C ASP A 582 -25.73 14.94 -4.57
N PHE A 583 -24.49 15.38 -4.32
CA PHE A 583 -23.32 14.60 -3.91
C PHE A 583 -22.45 15.42 -2.92
N ILE A 584 -21.39 14.82 -2.37
CA ILE A 584 -20.41 15.50 -1.50
C ILE A 584 -19.58 16.48 -2.35
N ALA A 585 -20.17 17.64 -2.65
CA ALA A 585 -19.66 18.60 -3.62
C ALA A 585 -18.85 19.75 -3.01
N TYR A 586 -18.96 19.98 -1.69
CA TYR A 586 -18.33 21.11 -1.02
C TYR A 586 -18.05 20.76 0.45
N PRO A 587 -16.84 21.06 0.96
CA PRO A 587 -16.43 20.65 2.30
C PRO A 587 -17.21 21.37 3.39
N GLY A 588 -17.41 20.70 4.52
CA GLY A 588 -18.18 21.21 5.66
C GLY A 588 -19.67 21.43 5.36
N THR A 589 -20.22 20.66 4.40
CA THR A 589 -21.67 20.52 4.22
C THR A 589 -22.26 19.81 5.43
N CYS A 590 -23.31 20.38 6.03
CA CYS A 590 -23.91 19.84 7.25
C CYS A 590 -25.16 19.01 6.95
N VAL A 591 -25.25 17.81 7.52
CA VAL A 591 -26.36 16.89 7.26
C VAL A 591 -27.51 17.13 8.27
N PRO A 592 -28.72 17.55 7.82
CA PRO A 592 -29.87 17.75 8.71
C PRO A 592 -30.56 16.41 9.02
N HIS A 593 -29.97 15.65 9.95
CA HIS A 593 -30.44 14.32 10.35
C HIS A 593 -31.87 14.29 10.90
N GLU A 594 -32.54 13.17 10.65
CA GLU A 594 -33.85 12.79 11.24
C GLU A 594 -33.74 11.52 12.08
N TYR A 595 -32.51 11.05 12.33
CA TYR A 595 -32.28 9.86 13.12
C TYR A 595 -32.62 10.12 14.59
N LEU A 596 -33.08 9.09 15.29
CA LEU A 596 -33.54 9.23 16.67
C LEU A 596 -32.41 9.77 17.58
N GLY A 597 -32.70 10.85 18.31
CA GLY A 597 -31.77 11.46 19.27
C GLY A 597 -30.95 12.64 18.72
N PHE A 598 -31.13 12.99 17.46
CA PHE A 598 -30.49 14.16 16.85
C PHE A 598 -31.27 15.43 17.13
N SER A 599 -30.59 16.57 17.09
CA SER A 599 -31.15 17.89 17.34
C SER A 599 -31.46 18.65 16.05
N ASP A 600 -32.38 19.61 16.14
CA ASP A 600 -32.79 20.45 15.01
C ASP A 600 -31.79 21.60 14.73
N THR A 601 -30.58 21.58 15.31
CA THR A 601 -29.60 22.68 15.18
C THR A 601 -29.21 22.93 13.73
N VAL A 602 -28.83 21.87 12.98
CA VAL A 602 -28.45 21.99 11.56
C VAL A 602 -29.62 22.48 10.71
N ALA A 603 -30.84 22.00 10.98
CA ALA A 603 -32.04 22.50 10.32
C ALA A 603 -32.32 23.99 10.66
N THR A 604 -32.07 24.41 11.90
CA THR A 604 -32.24 25.81 12.34
C THR A 604 -31.21 26.75 11.71
N MET A 605 -30.01 26.26 11.39
CA MET A 605 -29.01 27.00 10.61
C MET A 605 -29.49 27.26 9.17
N GLY A 606 -30.49 26.53 8.67
CA GLY A 606 -31.08 26.70 7.34
C GLY A 606 -30.76 25.58 6.35
N TRP A 607 -30.05 24.54 6.79
CA TRP A 607 -29.80 23.36 5.98
C TRP A 607 -31.07 22.54 5.81
N THR A 608 -31.38 22.13 4.58
CA THR A 608 -32.53 21.27 4.29
C THR A 608 -32.14 20.09 3.42
N LYS A 609 -33.05 19.12 3.28
CA LYS A 609 -32.84 17.92 2.46
C LYS A 609 -34.08 17.66 1.61
N ALA A 610 -33.87 17.21 0.37
CA ALA A 610 -34.96 17.02 -0.59
C ALA A 610 -35.82 15.78 -0.28
N SER A 611 -35.26 14.79 0.43
CA SER A 611 -35.96 13.55 0.80
C SER A 611 -35.46 13.00 2.14
N PRO A 612 -36.24 12.11 2.80
CA PRO A 612 -35.79 11.43 4.01
C PRO A 612 -34.48 10.66 3.80
N ILE A 613 -33.59 10.69 4.79
CA ILE A 613 -32.30 10.02 4.73
C ILE A 613 -32.48 8.50 4.85
N THR A 614 -31.82 7.75 3.97
CA THR A 614 -31.80 6.28 4.04
C THR A 614 -30.66 5.82 4.95
N TYR A 615 -31.02 5.26 6.10
CA TYR A 615 -30.07 4.68 7.06
C TYR A 615 -29.98 3.17 6.91
N PHE A 616 -28.79 2.61 7.14
CA PHE A 616 -28.60 1.17 7.22
C PHE A 616 -28.79 0.74 8.68
N SER A 617 -29.81 -0.08 8.96
CA SER A 617 -30.35 -0.24 10.32
C SER A 617 -29.56 -1.18 11.23
N GLU A 618 -28.72 -2.09 10.70
CA GLU A 618 -27.91 -3.03 11.51
C GLU A 618 -26.56 -3.37 10.86
N PRO A 619 -25.68 -2.38 10.66
CA PRO A 619 -24.40 -2.60 10.03
C PRO A 619 -23.47 -3.48 10.88
N TYR A 620 -22.70 -4.35 10.21
CA TYR A 620 -21.69 -5.21 10.80
C TYR A 620 -20.70 -4.42 11.65
N LYS A 621 -20.61 -4.77 12.93
CA LYS A 621 -19.78 -4.05 13.92
C LYS A 621 -18.33 -4.52 13.89
N ALA A 622 -17.65 -4.22 12.78
CA ALA A 622 -16.23 -4.47 12.63
C ALA A 622 -15.41 -3.71 13.69
N LYS A 623 -14.32 -4.33 14.13
CA LYS A 623 -13.40 -3.80 15.13
C LYS A 623 -12.11 -3.32 14.44
N ILE A 624 -12.11 -2.07 14.00
CA ILE A 624 -11.01 -1.46 13.24
C ILE A 624 -9.92 -1.01 14.22
N PRO A 625 -8.69 -1.54 14.17
CA PRO A 625 -7.60 -1.04 15.01
C PRO A 625 -7.25 0.40 14.65
N LEU A 626 -7.09 1.27 15.65
CA LEU A 626 -6.64 2.64 15.37
C LEU A 626 -5.17 2.69 14.98
N ASN A 627 -4.86 3.59 14.04
CA ASN A 627 -3.51 3.93 13.61
C ASN A 627 -3.37 5.46 13.45
N MET A 628 -3.81 6.21 14.47
CA MET A 628 -3.91 7.67 14.42
C MET A 628 -2.70 8.36 13.79
N HIS A 629 -2.97 9.21 12.81
CA HIS A 629 -1.97 9.90 12.01
C HIS A 629 -2.51 11.24 11.48
N VAL A 630 -1.61 12.04 10.92
CA VAL A 630 -1.92 13.30 10.24
C VAL A 630 -1.85 13.03 8.73
N GLY A 631 -2.99 13.11 8.04
CA GLY A 631 -3.10 12.94 6.59
C GLY A 631 -2.46 14.10 5.85
N CYS A 632 -2.84 15.32 6.22
CA CYS A 632 -2.35 16.55 5.60
C CYS A 632 -1.38 17.34 6.51
N MET A 633 -0.07 17.26 6.21
CA MET A 633 0.98 18.04 6.89
C MET A 633 2.08 18.45 5.92
N GLY A 634 2.35 19.74 5.81
CA GLY A 634 3.34 20.25 4.86
C GLY A 634 3.64 21.74 4.99
N LEU A 635 4.49 22.22 4.08
CA LEU A 635 4.95 23.61 4.01
C LEU A 635 4.36 24.31 2.80
N ALA A 636 4.06 25.60 2.93
CA ALA A 636 3.63 26.41 1.79
C ALA A 636 4.70 26.38 0.66
N PRO A 637 4.34 25.96 -0.57
CA PRO A 637 5.28 25.89 -1.68
C PRO A 637 5.57 27.28 -2.25
N ALA A 638 6.73 27.45 -2.89
CA ALA A 638 7.09 28.72 -3.54
C ALA A 638 6.40 28.88 -4.91
N SER A 639 6.01 27.78 -5.55
CA SER A 639 5.56 27.74 -6.95
C SER A 639 4.27 28.52 -7.21
N HIS A 640 3.35 28.59 -6.25
CA HIS A 640 2.03 29.20 -6.41
C HIS A 640 1.62 30.04 -5.19
N GLU A 641 0.61 30.89 -5.35
CA GLU A 641 0.06 31.69 -4.25
C GLU A 641 -0.93 30.90 -3.39
N TYR A 642 -1.80 30.10 -4.01
CA TYR A 642 -2.73 29.18 -3.36
C TYR A 642 -2.62 27.82 -4.05
N VAL A 643 -2.52 26.76 -3.27
CA VAL A 643 -2.40 25.37 -3.74
C VAL A 643 -3.48 24.55 -3.09
N ASP A 644 -4.23 23.80 -3.89
CA ASP A 644 -5.27 22.86 -3.44
C ASP A 644 -4.68 21.92 -2.38
N SER A 645 -5.40 21.73 -1.26
CA SER A 645 -4.94 20.84 -0.19
C SER A 645 -5.08 19.35 -0.52
N ILE A 646 -5.80 18.95 -1.58
CA ILE A 646 -6.05 17.55 -1.94
C ILE A 646 -4.80 16.86 -2.48
N PRO A 647 -4.08 17.39 -3.48
CA PRO A 647 -2.88 16.72 -3.98
C PRO A 647 -1.73 16.86 -2.97
N PRO A 648 -1.00 15.77 -2.65
CA PRO A 648 0.30 15.92 -2.00
C PRO A 648 1.30 16.63 -2.92
N MET A 649 2.33 17.19 -2.31
CA MET A 649 3.35 17.99 -2.98
C MET A 649 4.77 17.68 -2.43
N PRO A 650 5.84 18.07 -3.14
CA PRO A 650 7.22 17.90 -2.67
C PRO A 650 7.49 18.46 -1.26
N THR A 651 6.75 19.49 -0.86
CA THR A 651 6.82 20.13 0.46
C THR A 651 5.88 19.50 1.51
N GLY A 652 5.26 18.35 1.22
CA GLY A 652 4.33 17.64 2.10
C GLY A 652 2.89 17.69 1.62
N GLY A 653 1.97 18.15 2.45
CA GLY A 653 0.54 18.21 2.11
C GLY A 653 -0.17 16.89 2.44
N ASN A 654 -1.12 16.50 1.62
CA ASN A 654 -2.04 15.39 1.88
C ASN A 654 -1.45 14.03 1.49
N LEU A 655 -0.65 13.46 2.38
CA LEU A 655 0.12 12.25 2.12
C LEU A 655 -0.64 10.96 2.43
N ASP A 656 -1.66 11.04 3.29
CA ASP A 656 -2.55 9.95 3.70
C ASP A 656 -1.83 8.63 3.95
N ASN A 657 -0.76 8.74 4.73
CA ASN A 657 0.04 7.60 5.11
C ASN A 657 -0.12 7.37 6.61
N LYS A 658 -0.77 6.26 6.96
CA LYS A 658 -1.00 5.82 8.35
C LYS A 658 0.25 5.69 9.22
N ARG A 659 1.44 5.75 8.61
CA ARG A 659 2.73 5.74 9.29
C ARG A 659 3.16 7.14 9.75
N ILE A 660 2.50 8.22 9.34
CA ILE A 660 2.72 9.61 9.79
C ILE A 660 1.98 9.82 11.13
N GLY A 661 2.31 8.95 12.10
CA GLY A 661 1.76 8.96 13.45
C GLY A 661 2.85 9.12 14.51
N VAL A 662 2.48 8.87 15.77
CA VAL A 662 3.37 9.04 16.93
C VAL A 662 4.69 8.26 16.76
N GLY A 663 5.81 8.96 16.92
CA GLY A 663 7.17 8.42 16.80
C GLY A 663 7.78 8.56 15.40
N THR A 664 7.06 9.15 14.45
CA THR A 664 7.56 9.48 13.11
C THR A 664 8.07 10.92 13.09
N THR A 665 9.23 11.12 12.43
CA THR A 665 9.74 12.45 12.07
C THR A 665 9.60 12.62 10.57
N MET A 666 8.90 13.68 10.15
CA MET A 666 8.80 14.07 8.74
C MET A 666 9.82 15.15 8.41
N TYR A 667 10.49 15.02 7.27
CA TYR A 667 11.42 15.99 6.73
C TYR A 667 10.83 16.61 5.45
N TYR A 668 10.72 17.93 5.43
CA TYR A 668 10.18 18.69 4.31
C TYR A 668 11.23 19.68 3.79
N PRO A 669 11.40 19.80 2.46
CA PRO A 669 12.22 20.86 1.88
C PRO A 669 11.55 22.22 2.12
N VAL A 670 12.30 23.19 2.63
CA VAL A 670 11.80 24.57 2.81
C VAL A 670 11.96 25.32 1.50
N GLU A 671 10.86 25.87 0.97
CA GLU A 671 10.87 26.67 -0.26
C GLU A 671 10.58 28.16 -0.01
N VAL A 672 9.95 28.49 1.11
CA VAL A 672 9.53 29.84 1.48
C VAL A 672 10.14 30.22 2.83
N ALA A 673 10.54 31.48 2.99
CA ALA A 673 11.07 31.98 4.26
C ALA A 673 10.04 31.77 5.39
N GLY A 674 10.51 31.34 6.56
CA GLY A 674 9.64 30.98 7.68
C GLY A 674 9.01 29.59 7.59
N ALA A 675 9.23 28.84 6.50
CA ALA A 675 8.67 27.52 6.19
C ALA A 675 7.13 27.44 6.06
N LEU A 676 6.37 28.13 6.91
CA LEU A 676 4.91 28.18 6.91
C LEU A 676 4.27 26.79 6.96
N LEU A 677 4.49 26.10 8.08
CA LEU A 677 3.99 24.75 8.36
C LEU A 677 2.49 24.79 8.69
N SER A 678 1.69 24.01 7.98
CA SER A 678 0.28 23.78 8.30
C SER A 678 0.00 22.29 8.43
N MET A 679 -0.98 21.94 9.25
CA MET A 679 -1.41 20.56 9.44
C MET A 679 -2.90 20.44 9.75
N GLY A 680 -3.50 19.35 9.31
CA GLY A 680 -4.90 19.03 9.47
C GLY A 680 -5.19 17.61 9.02
N ASP A 681 -6.44 17.34 8.71
CA ASP A 681 -6.86 16.06 8.12
C ASP A 681 -6.38 14.84 8.91
N ALA A 682 -6.76 14.82 10.18
CA ALA A 682 -6.29 13.79 11.08
C ALA A 682 -7.21 12.57 11.01
N HIS A 683 -6.64 11.38 10.98
CA HIS A 683 -7.38 10.14 10.81
C HIS A 683 -7.26 9.27 12.07
N ALA A 684 -8.35 8.59 12.44
CA ALA A 684 -8.35 7.60 13.52
C ALA A 684 -7.75 6.27 13.06
N ALA A 685 -8.10 5.88 11.84
CA ALA A 685 -7.63 4.68 11.16
C ALA A 685 -7.65 4.92 9.65
N GLN A 686 -6.80 4.20 8.91
CA GLN A 686 -6.80 4.09 7.45
C GLN A 686 -6.03 2.83 7.02
N GLY A 687 -6.46 2.18 5.94
CA GLY A 687 -5.72 1.12 5.24
C GLY A 687 -4.79 1.68 4.16
N ASP A 688 -3.75 0.93 3.80
CA ASP A 688 -2.85 1.31 2.69
C ASP A 688 -3.62 1.19 1.36
N SER A 689 -4.21 2.31 0.93
CA SER A 689 -4.87 2.59 -0.37
C SER A 689 -5.85 3.77 -0.26
N GLU A 690 -6.39 3.99 0.95
CA GLU A 690 -7.53 4.89 1.18
C GLU A 690 -8.64 4.67 0.13
N LEU A 691 -8.99 3.39 -0.06
CA LEU A 691 -9.69 2.93 -1.25
C LEU A 691 -10.96 3.73 -1.56
N ASP A 692 -11.72 4.07 -0.53
CA ASP A 692 -13.02 4.73 -0.70
C ASP A 692 -12.96 6.26 -0.77
N GLY A 693 -11.75 6.81 -0.64
CA GLY A 693 -11.43 8.22 -0.75
C GLY A 693 -11.22 8.96 0.58
N THR A 694 -11.45 8.31 1.73
CA THR A 694 -11.24 8.94 3.06
C THR A 694 -10.74 7.94 4.10
N GLY A 695 -10.03 8.42 5.11
CA GLY A 695 -9.78 7.67 6.35
C GLY A 695 -11.02 7.60 7.25
N ILE A 696 -10.84 7.14 8.50
CA ILE A 696 -11.77 7.51 9.57
C ILE A 696 -11.39 8.93 10.01
N GLU A 697 -11.93 9.90 9.30
CA GLU A 697 -11.84 11.33 9.51
C GLU A 697 -12.21 11.70 10.94
N THR A 698 -11.26 12.21 11.73
CA THR A 698 -11.53 12.55 13.14
C THR A 698 -10.74 13.77 13.59
N SER A 699 -11.31 14.56 14.50
CA SER A 699 -10.58 15.69 15.07
C SER A 699 -9.56 15.19 16.10
N ILE A 700 -8.32 15.69 16.03
CA ILE A 700 -7.18 15.24 16.87
C ILE A 700 -6.43 16.45 17.43
N THR A 701 -6.00 16.35 18.69
CA THR A 701 -4.96 17.23 19.26
C THR A 701 -3.61 16.52 19.19
N GLY A 702 -2.62 17.14 18.55
CA GLY A 702 -1.27 16.62 18.43
C GLY A 702 -0.23 17.43 19.20
N THR A 703 0.84 16.78 19.63
CA THR A 703 2.06 17.41 20.15
C THR A 703 3.20 17.15 19.18
N PHE A 704 3.88 18.20 18.74
CA PHE A 704 4.90 18.13 17.70
C PHE A 704 6.17 18.82 18.16
N LYS A 705 7.33 18.29 17.77
CA LYS A 705 8.61 18.99 17.91
C LYS A 705 9.10 19.43 16.54
N VAL A 706 9.30 20.74 16.38
CA VAL A 706 9.63 21.37 15.11
C VAL A 706 11.09 21.80 15.15
N THR A 707 11.92 21.25 14.27
CA THR A 707 13.37 21.51 14.22
C THR A 707 13.77 21.94 12.82
N LEU A 708 14.34 23.14 12.71
CA LEU A 708 14.97 23.64 11.50
C LEU A 708 16.38 23.08 11.35
N ILE A 709 16.68 22.47 10.20
CA ILE A 709 18.01 22.01 9.83
C ILE A 709 18.54 22.93 8.73
N LYS A 710 19.52 23.77 9.08
CA LYS A 710 20.11 24.73 8.14
C LYS A 710 20.92 24.02 7.07
N LYS A 711 20.80 24.44 5.82
CA LYS A 711 21.57 23.94 4.67
C LYS A 711 23.08 23.87 4.93
N ALA A 712 23.63 24.88 5.61
CA ALA A 712 25.05 24.94 5.98
C ALA A 712 25.50 23.84 6.97
N THR A 713 24.57 23.13 7.60
CA THR A 713 24.82 22.10 8.62
C THR A 713 24.50 20.68 8.15
N PHE A 714 24.11 20.50 6.88
CA PHE A 714 23.78 19.18 6.34
C PHE A 714 24.94 18.19 6.53
N SER A 715 24.63 17.08 7.18
CA SER A 715 25.61 16.05 7.54
C SER A 715 25.38 14.72 6.83
N LYS A 716 24.24 14.56 6.15
CA LYS A 716 23.89 13.35 5.40
C LYS A 716 23.86 13.65 3.90
N PRO A 717 24.37 12.73 3.04
CA PRO A 717 24.40 12.94 1.60
C PRO A 717 23.03 13.22 0.96
N TRP A 718 21.96 12.65 1.51
CA TRP A 718 20.59 12.82 1.00
C TRP A 718 20.01 14.21 1.28
N MET A 719 20.46 14.91 2.33
CA MET A 719 19.85 16.20 2.74
C MET A 719 19.95 17.26 1.65
N GLY A 720 21.10 17.36 0.98
CA GLY A 720 21.28 18.31 -0.14
C GLY A 720 20.51 17.94 -1.41
N LYS A 721 19.82 16.80 -1.43
CA LYS A 721 19.03 16.27 -2.53
C LYS A 721 17.58 15.99 -2.13
N LEU A 722 17.17 16.37 -0.93
CA LEU A 722 15.80 16.15 -0.48
C LEU A 722 14.88 17.14 -1.20
N ASP A 723 14.00 16.61 -2.02
CA ASP A 723 13.03 17.32 -2.84
C ASP A 723 11.68 16.57 -2.85
N PHE A 724 11.39 15.85 -1.76
CA PHE A 724 10.16 15.12 -1.49
C PHE A 724 9.99 14.98 0.03
N PRO A 725 8.78 14.69 0.54
CA PRO A 725 8.57 14.45 1.97
C PRO A 725 9.13 13.09 2.39
N LEU A 726 10.05 13.08 3.34
CA LEU A 726 10.69 11.88 3.86
C LEU A 726 10.26 11.61 5.30
N GLY A 727 9.73 10.43 5.57
CA GLY A 727 9.43 9.98 6.93
C GLY A 727 10.56 9.12 7.50
N GLU A 728 10.82 9.27 8.80
CA GLU A 728 11.76 8.43 9.54
C GLU A 728 11.11 7.97 10.85
N THR A 729 11.26 6.68 11.13
CA THR A 729 10.98 6.07 12.44
C THR A 729 12.27 5.46 12.98
N ASN A 730 12.25 4.95 14.21
CA ASN A 730 13.38 4.21 14.76
C ASN A 730 13.72 2.88 14.02
N LYS A 731 12.90 2.45 13.05
CA LYS A 731 13.04 1.17 12.35
C LYS A 731 13.03 1.28 10.82
N THR A 732 12.44 2.33 10.28
CA THR A 732 12.06 2.40 8.87
C THR A 732 12.16 3.84 8.36
N TRP A 733 12.70 4.00 7.16
CA TRP A 733 12.54 5.19 6.33
C TRP A 733 11.32 5.01 5.44
N ILE A 734 10.54 6.08 5.26
CA ILE A 734 9.29 6.11 4.49
C ILE A 734 9.47 7.13 3.39
N VAL A 735 9.62 6.66 2.16
CA VAL A 735 9.75 7.51 0.97
C VAL A 735 8.38 7.67 0.36
N HIS A 736 7.98 8.91 0.09
CA HIS A 736 6.73 9.22 -0.58
C HIS A 736 7.03 9.63 -2.02
N SER A 737 6.26 9.09 -2.96
CA SER A 737 6.31 9.42 -4.38
C SER A 737 4.90 9.58 -4.90
N PHE A 738 4.72 10.44 -5.89
CA PHE A 738 3.42 10.78 -6.46
C PHE A 738 3.43 10.48 -7.96
N THR A 739 2.25 10.36 -8.57
CA THR A 739 2.10 10.07 -10.01
C THR A 739 2.81 11.09 -10.89
N GLU A 740 2.75 12.36 -10.50
CA GLU A 740 3.52 13.45 -11.05
C GLU A 740 4.29 14.12 -9.92
N ARG A 741 5.53 14.52 -10.19
CA ARG A 741 6.42 15.05 -9.16
C ARG A 741 6.16 16.52 -8.84
N ASP A 742 5.81 17.32 -9.85
CA ASP A 742 5.59 18.77 -9.76
C ASP A 742 4.16 19.14 -10.16
#